data_AF-A0A286GGW2-F1
#
_entry.id   AF-A0A286GGW2-F1
#
_cell.length_a   1.000
_cell.length_b   1.000
_cell.length_c   1.000
_cell.angle_alpha   90.00
_cell.angle_beta   90.00
_cell.angle_gamma   90.00
#
_symmetry.space_group_name_H-M   'P 1'
#
loop_
_entity.id
_entity.type
_entity.pdbx_description
1 polymer ?
#
loop_
_entity_poly.entity_id
_entity_poly.type
_entity_poly.pdbx_seq_one_letter_code
_entity_poly.pdbx_strand_id
1 'polypeptide(L)'
;MSGKPVAPYPLAAVATAVKPQAAAVRLPFGMMPPAAAPAAVSPEELITRGVEQWQRGARAEAETTVARALGLKGKLKPADRARVLTTLAERLYFGDDFVEAAEAAAQALKLDKGATHVRLIRAAALRGWGPLEDAEREARAAVKAAPAAVPATDGLVAVLLDQGRPEAAEEAIGALLARAPKTADAHALLARLLRRRGRYDEAAAAARAALACPDAQRPRLEWVLGSILHDAGRYAEAEAAFRRSIAAAPKIGDAWGALVNTLQAAGRYDEAVATVRQARAAVPGYEKRFLDLLWPSAPIAAPERAVDGKRVILVNGFGHYPSIPLGIPLIKGYVEEKGEGYRVTCLDVNALRFDALFQALESETLHPSFGDRAEFVAAATLFRDGGPEFHEPAAYDRHLERFIKFFSLFFENGMSQTRRGDGAGAPIPWWVIRDAERIVAERPGVVGISVTYTDQIPYSLLLARTLRRIDPTIRIVFGGGFFKAIDMEGFLAEAFVDYVVLNAGEAAFLALLEALNSGSETLPEIPGLAFRAPETHAFHISKDGFPVDYNTQPFADFSDFAPKAYFVPDPVYPVLSSRGCYWRRCTFCNHFASYAGTYKTQAVDRVVAEMKHQQETLGAKLFTFVDEMISAKRFWKISTEILAQGLDVHYYALAKPTRDFTPEILDKMHEAGCRAVYWGLESGSERVLALMDKGNDAEGSEIVLRRSSEAGIRNHCFMIIGFPTETRDDLRDTIAFMHRNSAYVDQILAGHFVLEPGTPIHDRPHDFGIRKVYYRRSLCGGFLVGFEPDGWIDQPTAARYAEVLRDHFFDLFSPRGRYFGTPREHIVAVYANEPKGTPRPGKPLPTPDEVDRMLDDPKRVAKVKTFDLDPIW
;
A
#
# COMPACT_ATOMS: atom_id res chain seq x y z
N MET A 1 40.14 -36.91 26.92
CA MET A 1 39.07 -36.87 27.95
C MET A 1 38.34 -35.54 27.82
N SER A 2 37.01 -35.61 27.79
CA SER A 2 36.01 -34.53 27.77
C SER A 2 36.17 -33.40 26.74
N GLY A 3 35.64 -33.63 25.54
CA GLY A 3 35.17 -32.57 24.65
C GLY A 3 33.81 -32.03 25.09
N LYS A 4 33.57 -30.75 24.83
CA LYS A 4 32.23 -30.16 24.72
C LYS A 4 32.16 -29.44 23.36
N PRO A 5 31.22 -29.80 22.47
CA PRO A 5 30.94 -28.99 21.29
C PRO A 5 30.18 -27.73 21.71
N VAL A 6 30.59 -26.58 21.18
CA VAL A 6 29.86 -25.31 21.27
C VAL A 6 28.65 -25.41 20.32
N ALA A 7 27.45 -25.22 20.86
CA ALA A 7 26.20 -25.31 20.10
C ALA A 7 26.06 -24.16 19.07
N PRO A 8 25.48 -24.40 17.88
CA PRO A 8 25.10 -23.34 16.95
C PRO A 8 23.92 -22.53 17.51
N TYR A 9 24.03 -21.21 17.48
CA TYR A 9 22.96 -20.26 17.82
C TYR A 9 21.77 -20.46 16.85
N PRO A 10 20.56 -20.79 17.32
CA PRO A 10 19.39 -20.88 16.46
C PRO A 10 18.82 -19.48 16.18
N LEU A 11 18.64 -19.16 14.90
CA LEU A 11 18.00 -17.95 14.34
C LEU A 11 16.49 -17.79 14.68
N ALA A 12 15.97 -18.51 15.69
CA ALA A 12 14.52 -18.63 15.95
C ALA A 12 14.07 -18.07 17.31
N ALA A 13 14.91 -17.39 18.10
CA ALA A 13 14.54 -16.96 19.45
C ALA A 13 15.08 -15.58 19.85
N VAL A 14 14.74 -14.52 19.08
CA VAL A 14 14.76 -13.14 19.61
C VAL A 14 13.56 -12.39 19.05
N ALA A 15 12.36 -12.83 19.43
CA ALA A 15 11.12 -12.09 19.19
C ALA A 15 10.32 -11.98 20.50
N THR A 16 10.99 -11.79 21.63
CA THR A 16 10.35 -11.52 22.93
C THR A 16 11.36 -10.99 23.95
N ALA A 17 11.70 -9.70 23.90
CA ALA A 17 12.14 -8.93 25.08
C ALA A 17 12.33 -7.43 24.75
N VAL A 18 11.25 -6.71 24.46
CA VAL A 18 11.23 -5.27 24.73
C VAL A 18 9.86 -4.94 25.34
N LYS A 19 9.83 -4.71 26.65
CA LYS A 19 8.80 -3.88 27.30
C LYS A 19 9.44 -3.03 28.41
N PRO A 20 8.84 -1.85 28.70
CA PRO A 20 9.51 -0.71 29.31
C PRO A 20 9.35 -0.72 30.83
N GLN A 21 10.34 -0.20 31.56
CA GLN A 21 10.15 0.22 32.94
C GLN A 21 10.28 1.73 33.04
N ALA A 22 9.12 2.40 33.11
CA ALA A 22 9.00 3.70 33.74
C ALA A 22 8.27 3.46 35.07
N ALA A 23 8.97 3.70 36.19
CA ALA A 23 8.35 3.85 37.50
C ALA A 23 9.03 5.07 38.16
N ALA A 24 8.28 6.17 38.22
CA ALA A 24 8.65 7.37 38.94
C ALA A 24 8.57 7.10 40.45
N VAL A 25 9.68 7.30 41.16
CA VAL A 25 9.71 7.41 42.63
C VAL A 25 10.17 8.82 42.96
N ARG A 26 9.30 9.61 43.59
CA ARG A 26 9.65 10.90 44.21
C ARG A 26 10.61 10.63 45.36
N LEU A 27 11.77 11.29 45.38
CA LEU A 27 12.63 11.41 46.57
C LEU A 27 12.74 12.90 46.99
N PRO A 28 12.80 13.19 48.30
CA PRO A 28 12.87 14.55 48.83
C PRO A 28 14.30 15.12 48.72
N PHE A 29 14.37 16.44 48.77
CA PHE A 29 15.55 17.32 48.83
C PHE A 29 16.87 16.70 49.35
N GLY A 30 17.97 16.95 48.62
CA GLY A 30 19.32 17.06 49.20
C GLY A 30 20.43 16.34 48.43
N MET A 31 21.39 17.13 47.92
CA MET A 31 22.73 16.79 47.42
C MET A 31 22.86 16.20 46.00
N MET A 32 23.49 16.98 45.10
CA MET A 32 23.99 16.52 43.79
C MET A 32 25.10 15.46 43.98
N PRO A 33 25.05 14.31 43.27
CA PRO A 33 26.21 13.44 43.14
C PRO A 33 27.19 14.00 42.09
N PRO A 34 28.49 13.66 42.18
CA PRO A 34 29.51 14.16 41.25
C PRO A 34 29.27 13.63 39.83
N ALA A 35 29.71 14.39 38.82
CA ALA A 35 29.57 14.06 37.40
C ALA A 35 30.08 12.63 37.12
N ALA A 36 29.17 11.77 36.65
CA ALA A 36 29.50 10.43 36.20
C ALA A 36 30.42 10.50 34.98
N ALA A 37 31.47 9.67 34.96
CA ALA A 37 32.27 9.43 33.76
C ALA A 37 31.34 9.00 32.59
N PRO A 38 31.65 9.37 31.33
CA PRO A 38 30.79 9.01 30.20
C PRO A 38 30.60 7.49 30.17
N ALA A 39 29.34 7.05 30.16
CA ALA A 39 28.98 5.64 30.11
C ALA A 39 29.71 4.97 28.93
N ALA A 40 30.28 3.79 29.17
CA ALA A 40 30.94 3.03 28.12
C ALA A 40 29.92 2.73 27.01
N VAL A 41 30.21 3.18 25.78
CA VAL A 41 29.37 2.93 24.59
C VAL A 41 29.11 1.43 24.48
N SER A 42 27.84 1.04 24.37
CA SER A 42 27.44 -0.36 24.33
C SER A 42 27.92 -1.04 23.03
N PRO A 43 28.11 -2.37 23.02
CA PRO A 43 28.42 -3.10 21.79
C PRO A 43 27.39 -2.88 20.68
N GLU A 44 26.11 -2.74 21.04
CA GLU A 44 25.04 -2.49 20.08
C GLU A 44 25.16 -1.11 19.42
N GLU A 45 25.41 -0.05 20.21
CA GLU A 45 25.66 1.30 19.67
C GLU A 45 26.89 1.34 18.75
N LEU A 46 27.95 0.59 19.08
CA LEU A 46 29.11 0.47 18.22
C LEU A 46 28.79 -0.26 16.90
N ILE A 47 27.94 -1.29 16.95
CA ILE A 47 27.47 -1.98 15.74
C ILE A 47 26.64 -1.02 14.87
N THR A 48 25.69 -0.29 15.45
CA THR A 48 24.88 0.71 14.73
C THR A 48 25.76 1.78 14.09
N ARG A 49 26.72 2.33 14.84
CA ARG A 49 27.69 3.29 14.30
C ARG A 49 28.54 2.69 13.18
N GLY A 50 28.94 1.43 13.31
CA GLY A 50 29.67 0.71 12.27
C GLY A 50 28.85 0.55 10.99
N VAL A 51 27.55 0.27 11.10
CA VAL A 51 26.62 0.24 9.97
C VAL A 51 26.52 1.61 9.30
N GLU A 52 26.32 2.69 10.06
CA GLU A 52 26.26 4.05 9.50
C GLU A 52 27.57 4.44 8.78
N GLN A 53 28.73 4.08 9.35
CA GLN A 53 30.02 4.29 8.71
C GLN A 53 30.16 3.50 7.41
N TRP A 54 29.69 2.25 7.39
CA TRP A 54 29.69 1.41 6.19
C TRP A 54 28.85 2.02 5.07
N GLN A 55 27.63 2.45 5.41
CA GLN A 55 26.68 3.09 4.50
C GLN A 55 27.23 4.37 3.89
N ARG A 56 27.97 5.19 4.66
CA ARG A 56 28.65 6.40 4.16
C ARG A 56 29.97 6.12 3.41
N GLY A 57 30.33 4.86 3.19
CA GLY A 57 31.54 4.48 2.45
C GLY A 57 32.82 4.37 3.28
N ALA A 58 32.78 4.67 4.58
CA ALA A 58 33.93 4.58 5.48
C ALA A 58 34.19 3.12 5.95
N ARG A 59 34.48 2.23 4.99
CA ARG A 59 34.54 0.76 5.21
C ARG A 59 35.56 0.34 6.25
N ALA A 60 36.77 0.91 6.22
CA ALA A 60 37.82 0.58 7.19
C ALA A 60 37.47 1.02 8.62
N GLU A 61 36.81 2.17 8.76
CA GLU A 61 36.33 2.66 10.06
C GLU A 61 35.21 1.76 10.58
N ALA A 62 34.24 1.41 9.72
CA ALA A 62 33.15 0.50 10.05
C ALA A 62 33.67 -0.85 10.57
N GLU A 63 34.60 -1.48 9.84
CA GLU A 63 35.21 -2.75 10.27
C GLU A 63 35.90 -2.61 11.63
N THR A 64 36.60 -1.48 11.87
CA THR A 64 37.29 -1.22 13.14
C THR A 64 36.31 -1.02 14.30
N THR A 65 35.22 -0.27 14.07
CA THR A 65 34.19 -0.01 15.08
C THR A 65 33.45 -1.29 15.46
N VAL A 66 33.07 -2.11 14.47
CA VAL A 66 32.41 -3.40 14.71
C VAL A 66 33.38 -4.41 15.35
N ALA A 67 34.66 -4.43 14.95
CA ALA A 67 35.67 -5.24 15.61
C ALA A 67 35.78 -4.93 17.11
N ARG A 68 35.73 -3.64 17.48
CA ARG A 68 35.71 -3.20 18.88
C ARG A 68 34.46 -3.70 19.61
N ALA A 69 33.28 -3.65 18.98
CA ALA A 69 32.04 -4.18 19.53
C ALA A 69 32.14 -5.70 19.81
N LEU A 70 32.84 -6.43 18.96
CA LEU A 70 33.08 -7.87 19.09
C LEU A 70 34.24 -8.23 20.04
N GLY A 71 34.88 -7.23 20.66
CA GLY A 71 36.02 -7.42 21.57
C GLY A 71 37.33 -7.79 20.89
N LEU A 72 37.45 -7.59 19.58
CA LEU A 72 38.64 -7.89 18.79
C LEU A 72 39.64 -6.72 18.87
N LYS A 73 40.94 -7.01 19.00
CA LYS A 73 42.00 -6.01 19.17
C LYS A 73 43.15 -6.23 18.16
N GLY A 74 43.76 -5.14 17.71
CA GLY A 74 44.91 -5.17 16.81
C GLY A 74 44.54 -5.51 15.36
N LYS A 75 45.51 -5.97 14.57
CA LYS A 75 45.32 -6.33 13.16
C LYS A 75 44.45 -7.60 13.06
N LEU A 76 43.29 -7.48 12.40
CA LEU A 76 42.34 -8.58 12.24
C LEU A 76 42.93 -9.72 11.39
N LYS A 77 42.86 -10.95 11.90
CA LYS A 77 43.14 -12.15 11.10
C LYS A 77 42.01 -12.37 10.09
N PRO A 78 42.21 -13.14 9.00
CA PRO A 78 41.16 -13.41 8.02
C PRO A 78 39.84 -13.91 8.61
N ALA A 79 39.90 -14.82 9.60
CA ALA A 79 38.70 -15.33 10.29
C ALA A 79 38.00 -14.26 11.15
N ASP A 80 38.76 -13.42 11.86
CA ASP A 80 38.21 -12.33 12.68
C ASP A 80 37.56 -11.26 11.80
N ARG A 81 38.18 -10.94 10.66
CA ARG A 81 37.63 -10.03 9.65
C ARG A 81 36.37 -10.61 8.99
N ALA A 82 36.34 -11.90 8.69
CA ALA A 82 35.14 -12.57 8.17
C ALA A 82 33.98 -12.43 9.16
N ARG A 83 34.22 -12.62 10.46
CA ARG A 83 33.21 -12.45 11.51
C ARG A 83 32.67 -11.02 11.59
N VAL A 84 33.55 -10.01 11.50
CA VAL A 84 33.15 -8.59 11.44
C VAL A 84 32.23 -8.31 10.24
N LEU A 85 32.63 -8.79 9.06
CA LEU A 85 31.87 -8.61 7.81
C LEU A 85 30.52 -9.35 7.84
N THR A 86 30.45 -10.53 8.46
CA THR A 86 29.19 -11.24 8.69
C THR A 86 28.25 -10.43 9.58
N THR A 87 28.74 -9.88 10.71
CA THR A 87 27.92 -9.03 11.58
C THR A 87 27.42 -7.78 10.85
N LEU A 88 28.26 -7.15 10.03
CA LEU A 88 27.83 -6.04 9.17
C LEU A 88 26.74 -6.50 8.19
N ALA A 89 26.94 -7.62 7.49
CA ALA A 89 25.97 -8.14 6.53
C ALA A 89 24.61 -8.44 7.17
N GLU A 90 24.58 -9.07 8.35
CA GLU A 90 23.35 -9.32 9.10
C GLU A 90 22.63 -8.02 9.45
N ARG A 91 23.37 -7.04 9.97
CA ARG A 91 22.78 -5.78 10.46
C ARG A 91 22.31 -4.89 9.33
N LEU A 92 23.02 -4.88 8.21
CA LEU A 92 22.58 -4.22 6.98
C LEU A 92 21.32 -4.91 6.42
N TYR A 93 21.27 -6.25 6.42
CA TYR A 93 20.09 -7.00 5.97
C TYR A 93 18.85 -6.68 6.82
N PHE A 94 18.96 -6.71 8.15
CA PHE A 94 17.84 -6.37 9.05
C PHE A 94 17.50 -4.87 9.07
N GLY A 95 18.37 -4.02 8.51
CA GLY A 95 18.10 -2.61 8.24
C GLY A 95 17.54 -2.35 6.84
N ASP A 96 17.14 -3.41 6.09
CA ASP A 96 16.66 -3.35 4.70
C ASP A 96 17.64 -2.72 3.70
N ASP A 97 18.94 -2.74 4.02
CA ASP A 97 20.03 -2.31 3.14
C ASP A 97 20.62 -3.53 2.41
N PHE A 98 19.81 -4.08 1.51
CA PHE A 98 20.09 -5.34 0.84
C PHE A 98 21.33 -5.30 -0.06
N VAL A 99 21.64 -4.16 -0.67
CA VAL A 99 22.83 -4.04 -1.53
C VAL A 99 24.10 -4.15 -0.69
N GLU A 100 24.17 -3.35 0.38
CA GLU A 100 25.34 -3.32 1.25
C GLU A 100 25.47 -4.60 2.06
N ALA A 101 24.35 -5.24 2.43
CA ALA A 101 24.33 -6.56 3.03
C ALA A 101 24.92 -7.63 2.09
N ALA A 102 24.51 -7.63 0.82
CA ALA A 102 25.01 -8.56 -0.19
C ALA A 102 26.52 -8.37 -0.42
N GLU A 103 27.01 -7.12 -0.41
CA GLU A 103 28.43 -6.79 -0.58
C GLU A 103 29.26 -7.19 0.66
N ALA A 104 28.82 -6.85 1.87
CA ALA A 104 29.48 -7.28 3.10
C ALA A 104 29.57 -8.82 3.17
N ALA A 105 28.49 -9.52 2.81
CA ALA A 105 28.48 -10.97 2.71
C ALA A 105 29.40 -11.50 1.59
N ALA A 106 29.54 -10.78 0.46
CA ALA A 106 30.51 -11.09 -0.60
C ALA A 106 31.93 -11.12 -0.06
N GLN A 107 32.29 -10.09 0.71
CA GLN A 107 33.63 -9.92 1.25
C GLN A 107 33.91 -10.96 2.34
N ALA A 108 32.93 -11.28 3.17
CA ALA A 108 33.03 -12.38 4.13
C ALA A 108 33.27 -13.73 3.41
N LEU A 109 32.55 -14.03 2.33
CA LEU A 109 32.71 -15.29 1.57
C LEU A 109 34.06 -15.40 0.83
N LYS A 110 34.73 -14.29 0.52
CA LYS A 110 36.11 -14.30 0.01
C LYS A 110 37.10 -14.82 1.05
N LEU A 111 36.82 -14.60 2.34
CA LEU A 111 37.66 -14.99 3.47
C LEU A 111 37.29 -16.38 4.02
N ASP A 112 36.00 -16.73 3.98
CA ASP A 112 35.46 -18.03 4.36
C ASP A 112 34.43 -18.53 3.33
N LYS A 113 34.89 -19.33 2.36
CA LYS A 113 34.05 -19.86 1.27
C LYS A 113 33.03 -20.90 1.73
N GLY A 114 33.23 -21.48 2.92
CA GLY A 114 32.40 -22.57 3.47
C GLY A 114 31.25 -22.09 4.35
N ALA A 115 31.17 -20.79 4.65
CA ALA A 115 30.18 -20.23 5.56
C ALA A 115 28.75 -20.26 4.97
N THR A 116 28.02 -21.36 5.16
CA THR A 116 26.62 -21.52 4.68
C THR A 116 25.72 -20.39 5.16
N HIS A 117 25.79 -20.00 6.42
CA HIS A 117 25.01 -18.89 6.98
C HIS A 117 25.22 -17.57 6.23
N VAL A 118 26.46 -17.25 5.85
CA VAL A 118 26.79 -16.03 5.09
C VAL A 118 26.22 -16.12 3.67
N ARG A 119 26.20 -17.31 3.06
CA ARG A 119 25.50 -17.53 1.78
C ARG A 119 24.00 -17.31 1.89
N LEU A 120 23.38 -17.70 3.00
CA LEU A 120 21.95 -17.44 3.23
C LEU A 120 21.66 -15.95 3.35
N ILE A 121 22.47 -15.20 4.10
CA ILE A 121 22.34 -13.74 4.18
C ILE A 121 22.50 -13.14 2.78
N ARG A 122 23.54 -13.53 2.04
CA ARG A 122 23.78 -13.02 0.69
C ARG A 122 22.63 -13.35 -0.26
N ALA A 123 22.12 -14.58 -0.25
CA ALA A 123 20.98 -14.98 -1.07
C ALA A 123 19.72 -14.20 -0.70
N ALA A 124 19.42 -14.04 0.59
CA ALA A 124 18.28 -13.25 1.07
C ALA A 124 18.42 -11.76 0.72
N ALA A 125 19.62 -11.21 0.84
CA ALA A 125 19.93 -9.83 0.46
C ALA A 125 19.80 -9.63 -1.07
N LEU A 126 20.38 -10.50 -1.89
CA LEU A 126 20.21 -10.48 -3.35
C LEU A 126 18.74 -10.63 -3.75
N ARG A 127 17.97 -11.48 -3.06
CA ARG A 127 16.52 -11.61 -3.24
C ARG A 127 15.75 -10.34 -2.88
N GLY A 128 16.12 -9.68 -1.77
CA GLY A 128 15.51 -8.43 -1.32
C GLY A 128 15.86 -7.24 -2.23
N TRP A 129 17.06 -7.25 -2.80
CA TRP A 129 17.54 -6.27 -3.77
C TRP A 129 16.97 -6.48 -5.18
N GLY A 130 16.74 -7.72 -5.62
CA GLY A 130 16.16 -8.04 -6.92
C GLY A 130 16.99 -8.87 -7.92
N PRO A 131 18.34 -9.01 -7.87
CA PRO A 131 19.05 -9.92 -8.79
C PRO A 131 18.78 -11.39 -8.45
N LEU A 132 17.64 -11.91 -8.92
CA LEU A 132 17.13 -13.24 -8.55
C LEU A 132 18.00 -14.38 -9.08
N GLU A 133 18.67 -14.22 -10.23
CA GLU A 133 19.62 -15.22 -10.74
C GLU A 133 20.84 -15.38 -9.83
N ASP A 134 21.37 -14.26 -9.32
CA ASP A 134 22.46 -14.25 -8.35
C ASP A 134 22.00 -14.83 -7.01
N ALA A 135 20.79 -14.46 -6.57
CA ALA A 135 20.17 -15.00 -5.37
C ALA A 135 20.00 -16.53 -5.47
N GLU A 136 19.53 -17.04 -6.61
CA GLU A 136 19.35 -18.46 -6.87
C GLU A 136 20.70 -19.18 -6.85
N ARG A 137 21.72 -18.62 -7.51
CA ARG A 137 23.07 -19.20 -7.51
C ARG A 137 23.62 -19.33 -6.08
N GLU A 138 23.47 -18.30 -5.26
CA GLU A 138 23.93 -18.34 -3.86
C GLU A 138 23.08 -19.30 -3.01
N ALA A 139 21.75 -19.32 -3.19
CA ALA A 139 20.87 -20.25 -2.49
C ALA A 139 21.16 -21.71 -2.85
N ARG A 140 21.37 -22.02 -4.14
CA ARG A 140 21.82 -23.35 -4.61
C ARG A 140 23.19 -23.71 -4.05
N ALA A 141 24.12 -22.75 -3.95
CA ALA A 141 25.41 -22.99 -3.32
C ALA A 141 25.27 -23.27 -1.81
N ALA A 142 24.36 -22.60 -1.11
CA ALA A 142 24.04 -22.87 0.29
C ALA A 142 23.43 -24.27 0.48
N VAL A 143 22.49 -24.67 -0.39
CA VAL A 143 21.92 -26.03 -0.41
C VAL A 143 23.01 -27.07 -0.70
N LYS A 144 23.93 -26.80 -1.64
CA LYS A 144 25.04 -27.71 -1.93
C LYS A 144 25.99 -27.87 -0.73
N ALA A 145 26.26 -26.78 -0.01
CA ALA A 145 27.11 -26.79 1.18
C ALA A 145 26.45 -27.50 2.37
N ALA A 146 25.13 -27.40 2.51
CA ALA A 146 24.36 -28.05 3.57
C ALA A 146 23.06 -28.69 3.03
N PRO A 147 23.11 -29.85 2.36
CA PRO A 147 21.97 -30.42 1.64
C PRO A 147 20.78 -30.87 2.49
N ALA A 148 20.96 -31.01 3.80
CA ALA A 148 19.92 -31.36 4.76
C ALA A 148 19.45 -30.16 5.61
N ALA A 149 19.99 -28.96 5.39
CA ALA A 149 19.66 -27.78 6.18
C ALA A 149 18.39 -27.10 5.64
N VAL A 150 17.32 -27.12 6.44
CA VAL A 150 16.04 -26.47 6.08
C VAL A 150 16.20 -24.99 5.69
N PRO A 151 16.96 -24.14 6.42
CA PRO A 151 17.10 -22.73 6.05
C PRO A 151 17.70 -22.51 4.65
N ALA A 152 18.54 -23.43 4.17
CA ALA A 152 19.12 -23.33 2.82
C ALA A 152 18.09 -23.62 1.73
N THR A 153 17.32 -24.69 1.89
CA THR A 153 16.23 -25.00 0.96
C THR A 153 15.12 -23.97 1.04
N ASP A 154 14.78 -23.45 2.23
CA ASP A 154 13.79 -22.39 2.41
C ASP A 154 14.20 -21.11 1.64
N GLY A 155 15.46 -20.70 1.75
CA GLY A 155 16.00 -19.58 0.97
C GLY A 155 15.90 -19.82 -0.54
N LEU A 156 16.20 -21.04 -1.02
CA LEU A 156 16.05 -21.40 -2.43
C LEU A 156 14.59 -21.42 -2.88
N VAL A 157 13.69 -22.00 -2.09
CA VAL A 157 12.24 -22.01 -2.33
C VAL A 157 11.70 -20.60 -2.44
N ALA A 158 12.10 -19.71 -1.53
CA ALA A 158 11.70 -18.32 -1.55
C ALA A 158 12.11 -17.66 -2.88
N VAL A 159 13.36 -17.81 -3.32
CA VAL A 159 13.84 -17.28 -4.61
C VAL A 159 13.09 -17.88 -5.81
N LEU A 160 12.90 -19.20 -5.84
CA LEU A 160 12.22 -19.89 -6.95
C LEU A 160 10.75 -19.45 -7.07
N LEU A 161 10.06 -19.24 -5.95
CA LEU A 161 8.70 -18.72 -5.96
C LEU A 161 8.64 -17.30 -6.50
N ASP A 162 9.66 -16.49 -6.23
CA ASP A 162 9.74 -15.13 -6.77
C ASP A 162 10.08 -15.09 -8.25
N GLN A 163 10.69 -16.15 -8.77
CA GLN A 163 10.91 -16.32 -10.21
C GLN A 163 9.70 -16.97 -10.91
N GLY A 164 8.56 -17.14 -10.22
CA GLY A 164 7.39 -17.81 -10.79
C GLY A 164 7.59 -19.31 -11.06
N ARG A 165 8.48 -20.00 -10.32
CA ARG A 165 8.83 -21.42 -10.50
C ARG A 165 8.41 -22.29 -9.31
N PRO A 166 7.10 -22.40 -9.00
CA PRO A 166 6.62 -23.15 -7.85
C PRO A 166 6.89 -24.65 -7.94
N GLU A 167 6.91 -25.23 -9.13
CA GLU A 167 7.22 -26.65 -9.34
C GLU A 167 8.67 -26.97 -8.98
N ALA A 168 9.61 -26.09 -9.36
CA ALA A 168 11.01 -26.22 -8.97
C ALA A 168 11.20 -26.02 -7.44
N ALA A 169 10.39 -25.17 -6.82
CA ALA A 169 10.37 -25.01 -5.37
C ALA A 169 9.91 -26.30 -4.66
N GLU A 170 8.87 -26.96 -5.18
CA GLU A 170 8.40 -28.25 -4.66
C GLU A 170 9.45 -29.35 -4.84
N GLU A 171 10.12 -29.41 -5.99
CA GLU A 171 11.24 -30.33 -6.24
C GLU A 171 12.39 -30.14 -5.23
N ALA A 172 12.76 -28.88 -4.97
CA ALA A 172 13.80 -28.55 -3.99
C ALA A 172 13.43 -29.04 -2.57
N ILE A 173 12.16 -28.93 -2.18
CA ILE A 173 11.65 -29.45 -0.89
C ILE A 173 11.64 -30.98 -0.89
N GLY A 174 11.25 -31.63 -1.99
CA GLY A 174 11.31 -33.08 -2.14
C GLY A 174 12.74 -33.61 -1.96
N ALA A 175 13.73 -32.92 -2.55
CA ALA A 175 15.14 -33.25 -2.39
C ALA A 175 15.68 -33.03 -0.95
N LEU A 176 15.11 -32.08 -0.21
CA LEU A 176 15.38 -31.91 1.22
C LEU A 176 14.78 -33.07 2.03
N LEU A 177 13.51 -33.40 1.79
CA LEU A 177 12.80 -34.48 2.49
C LEU A 177 13.42 -35.85 2.26
N ALA A 178 13.96 -36.11 1.06
CA ALA A 178 14.71 -37.34 0.78
C ALA A 178 15.98 -37.49 1.66
N ARG A 179 16.60 -36.36 2.04
CA ARG A 179 17.82 -36.33 2.87
C ARG A 179 17.52 -36.21 4.37
N ALA A 180 16.41 -35.55 4.72
CA ALA A 180 16.00 -35.25 6.08
C ALA A 180 14.51 -35.61 6.32
N PRO A 181 14.11 -36.89 6.16
CA PRO A 181 12.69 -37.28 6.16
C PRO A 181 12.01 -37.17 7.53
N LYS A 182 12.80 -37.09 8.61
CA LYS A 182 12.33 -37.00 10.01
C LYS A 182 12.48 -35.59 10.61
N THR A 183 12.62 -34.57 9.77
CA THR A 183 12.77 -33.18 10.20
C THR A 183 11.45 -32.45 10.05
N ALA A 184 10.87 -32.00 11.17
CA ALA A 184 9.56 -31.36 11.19
C ALA A 184 9.50 -30.10 10.32
N ASP A 185 10.53 -29.25 10.37
CA ASP A 185 10.57 -28.00 9.61
C ASP A 185 10.63 -28.23 8.08
N ALA A 186 11.15 -29.37 7.61
CA ALA A 186 11.13 -29.73 6.19
C ALA A 186 9.71 -30.04 5.70
N HIS A 187 8.94 -30.80 6.49
CA HIS A 187 7.52 -31.05 6.21
C HIS A 187 6.66 -29.79 6.36
N ALA A 188 6.98 -28.92 7.31
CA ALA A 188 6.30 -27.63 7.47
C ALA A 188 6.53 -26.69 6.28
N LEU A 189 7.74 -26.71 5.71
CA LEU A 189 8.08 -25.98 4.48
C LEU A 189 7.22 -26.46 3.30
N LEU A 190 7.07 -27.78 3.14
CA LEU A 190 6.16 -28.37 2.14
C LEU A 190 4.71 -27.94 2.37
N ALA A 191 4.23 -28.04 3.61
CA ALA A 191 2.87 -27.67 3.97
C ALA A 191 2.56 -26.20 3.61
N ARG A 192 3.51 -25.28 3.87
CA ARG A 192 3.37 -23.86 3.52
C ARG A 192 3.31 -23.64 2.00
N LEU A 193 4.16 -24.32 1.23
CA LEU A 193 4.14 -24.24 -0.22
C LEU A 193 2.80 -24.74 -0.79
N LEU A 194 2.38 -25.94 -0.37
CA LEU A 194 1.13 -26.55 -0.82
C LEU A 194 -0.09 -25.71 -0.45
N ARG A 195 -0.09 -25.09 0.74
CA ARG A 195 -1.13 -24.14 1.16
C ARG A 195 -1.20 -22.94 0.23
N ARG A 196 -0.07 -22.31 -0.11
CA ARG A 196 -0.03 -21.18 -1.08
C ARG A 196 -0.57 -21.60 -2.45
N ARG A 197 -0.27 -22.83 -2.88
CA ARG A 197 -0.78 -23.44 -4.11
C ARG A 197 -2.25 -23.87 -4.05
N GLY A 198 -2.95 -23.71 -2.92
CA GLY A 198 -4.35 -24.13 -2.74
C GLY A 198 -4.55 -25.64 -2.60
N ARG A 199 -3.48 -26.44 -2.51
CA ARG A 199 -3.51 -27.90 -2.34
C ARG A 199 -3.70 -28.25 -0.85
N TYR A 200 -4.88 -27.91 -0.32
CA TYR A 200 -5.13 -27.90 1.13
C TYR A 200 -5.04 -29.27 1.81
N ASP A 201 -5.55 -30.33 1.19
CA ASP A 201 -5.49 -31.67 1.80
C ASP A 201 -4.07 -32.20 1.88
N GLU A 202 -3.27 -31.99 0.83
CA GLU A 202 -1.85 -32.35 0.81
C GLU A 202 -1.04 -31.49 1.79
N ALA A 203 -1.37 -30.18 1.88
CA ALA A 203 -0.77 -29.30 2.88
C ALA A 203 -1.08 -29.78 4.31
N ALA A 204 -2.31 -30.18 4.59
CA ALA A 204 -2.71 -30.71 5.89
C ALA A 204 -2.02 -32.06 6.19
N ALA A 205 -1.83 -32.92 5.17
CA ALA A 205 -1.07 -34.15 5.30
C ALA A 205 0.41 -33.87 5.64
N ALA A 206 1.05 -32.95 4.94
CA ALA A 206 2.43 -32.52 5.22
C ALA A 206 2.56 -31.91 6.63
N ALA A 207 1.61 -31.09 7.08
CA ALA A 207 1.61 -30.55 8.44
C ALA A 207 1.45 -31.65 9.51
N ARG A 208 0.62 -32.67 9.27
CA ARG A 208 0.52 -33.85 10.15
C ARG A 208 1.80 -34.67 10.16
N ALA A 209 2.48 -34.83 9.02
CA ALA A 209 3.80 -35.48 8.95
C ALA A 209 4.86 -34.70 9.76
N ALA A 210 4.83 -33.36 9.70
CA ALA A 210 5.68 -32.52 10.56
C ALA A 210 5.43 -32.78 12.06
N LEU A 211 4.16 -32.91 12.48
CA LEU A 211 3.77 -33.20 13.87
C LEU A 211 4.19 -34.61 14.34
N ALA A 212 4.41 -35.55 13.42
CA ALA A 212 4.88 -36.90 13.71
C ALA A 212 6.41 -36.98 13.86
N CYS A 213 7.15 -35.95 13.48
CA CYS A 213 8.61 -35.93 13.57
C CYS A 213 9.09 -35.78 15.04
N PRO A 214 10.26 -36.34 15.40
CA PRO A 214 10.78 -36.26 16.77
C PRO A 214 11.11 -34.84 17.24
N ASP A 215 11.50 -33.95 16.33
CA ASP A 215 11.87 -32.54 16.56
C ASP A 215 10.66 -31.58 16.46
N ALA A 216 9.44 -32.11 16.37
CA ALA A 216 8.22 -31.35 16.17
C ALA A 216 8.00 -30.27 17.25
N GLN A 217 8.03 -29.00 16.81
CA GLN A 217 7.58 -27.87 17.61
C GLN A 217 6.05 -27.83 17.61
N ARG A 218 5.45 -28.75 18.39
CA ARG A 218 4.00 -29.02 18.39
C ARG A 218 3.11 -27.76 18.42
N PRO A 219 3.33 -26.76 19.30
CA PRO A 219 2.46 -25.58 19.31
C PRO A 219 2.43 -24.84 17.98
N ARG A 220 3.60 -24.62 17.37
CA ARG A 220 3.73 -23.93 16.07
C ARG A 220 3.11 -24.75 14.94
N LEU A 221 3.36 -26.06 14.92
CA LEU A 221 2.87 -26.94 13.85
C LEU A 221 1.35 -27.17 13.92
N GLU A 222 0.77 -27.22 15.11
CA GLU A 222 -0.69 -27.25 15.29
C GLU A 222 -1.33 -25.94 14.81
N TRP A 223 -0.67 -24.79 15.02
CA TRP A 223 -1.13 -23.51 14.46
C TRP A 223 -1.04 -23.48 12.94
N VAL A 224 0.04 -24.02 12.34
CA VAL A 224 0.16 -24.16 10.88
C VAL A 224 -0.94 -25.07 10.33
N LEU A 225 -1.17 -26.24 10.94
CA LEU A 225 -2.24 -27.16 10.56
C LEU A 225 -3.61 -26.50 10.67
N GLY A 226 -3.90 -25.81 11.78
CA GLY A 226 -5.13 -25.08 11.97
C GLY A 226 -5.35 -24.01 10.90
N SER A 227 -4.30 -23.27 10.52
CA SER A 227 -4.38 -22.24 9.48
C SER A 227 -4.63 -22.83 8.09
N ILE A 228 -4.06 -23.99 7.78
CA ILE A 228 -4.34 -24.74 6.54
C ILE A 228 -5.80 -25.19 6.51
N LEU A 229 -6.29 -25.79 7.61
CA LEU A 229 -7.65 -26.29 7.72
C LEU A 229 -8.68 -25.15 7.69
N HIS A 230 -8.35 -24.00 8.29
CA HIS A 230 -9.15 -22.78 8.20
C HIS A 230 -9.28 -22.33 6.76
N ASP A 231 -8.15 -22.16 6.07
CA ASP A 231 -8.15 -21.75 4.67
C ASP A 231 -8.89 -22.75 3.79
N ALA A 232 -8.92 -24.04 4.16
CA ALA A 232 -9.67 -25.08 3.48
C ALA A 232 -11.20 -25.03 3.74
N GLY A 233 -11.68 -24.16 4.65
CA GLY A 233 -13.07 -24.11 5.11
C GLY A 233 -13.45 -25.20 6.13
N ARG A 234 -12.48 -25.98 6.64
CA ARG A 234 -12.68 -27.07 7.62
C ARG A 234 -12.62 -26.54 9.04
N TYR A 235 -13.52 -25.60 9.37
CA TYR A 235 -13.43 -24.79 10.59
C TYR A 235 -13.43 -25.59 11.91
N ALA A 236 -14.20 -26.68 11.99
CA ALA A 236 -14.23 -27.52 13.20
C ALA A 236 -12.87 -28.19 13.48
N GLU A 237 -12.20 -28.68 12.44
CA GLU A 237 -10.86 -29.28 12.57
C GLU A 237 -9.79 -28.22 12.84
N ALA A 238 -9.93 -27.05 12.21
CA ALA A 238 -9.06 -25.90 12.44
C ALA A 238 -9.13 -25.46 13.91
N GLU A 239 -10.33 -25.31 14.47
CA GLU A 239 -10.54 -25.03 15.89
C GLU A 239 -9.83 -26.07 16.78
N ALA A 240 -10.02 -27.36 16.51
CA ALA A 240 -9.40 -28.41 17.30
C ALA A 240 -7.86 -28.30 17.30
N ALA A 241 -7.25 -27.97 16.15
CA ALA A 241 -5.81 -27.73 16.04
C ALA A 241 -5.36 -26.47 16.81
N PHE A 242 -6.08 -25.35 16.66
CA PHE A 242 -5.75 -24.13 17.41
C PHE A 242 -5.88 -24.33 18.93
N ARG A 243 -6.90 -25.05 19.41
CA ARG A 243 -7.03 -25.38 20.83
C ARG A 243 -5.87 -26.26 21.34
N ARG A 244 -5.38 -27.22 20.54
CA ARG A 244 -4.16 -27.99 20.90
C ARG A 244 -2.91 -27.10 20.94
N SER A 245 -2.77 -26.16 20.00
CA SER A 245 -1.69 -25.18 20.01
C SER A 245 -1.72 -24.30 21.27
N ILE A 246 -2.89 -23.75 21.60
CA ILE A 246 -3.11 -22.91 22.80
C ILE A 246 -2.85 -23.71 24.09
N ALA A 247 -3.34 -24.95 24.19
CA ALA A 247 -3.11 -25.78 25.37
C ALA A 247 -1.61 -26.04 25.61
N ALA A 248 -0.82 -26.18 24.55
CA ALA A 248 0.61 -26.40 24.64
C ALA A 248 1.41 -25.10 24.88
N ALA A 249 0.95 -23.94 24.39
CA ALA A 249 1.63 -22.66 24.55
C ALA A 249 0.63 -21.48 24.71
N PRO A 250 -0.04 -21.35 25.88
CA PRO A 250 -1.16 -20.41 26.05
C PRO A 250 -0.75 -18.93 26.03
N LYS A 251 0.54 -18.63 26.19
CA LYS A 251 1.07 -17.25 26.20
C LYS A 251 1.41 -16.72 24.79
N ILE A 252 1.26 -17.53 23.74
CA ILE A 252 1.51 -17.12 22.35
C ILE A 252 0.18 -16.68 21.71
N GLY A 253 0.08 -15.40 21.35
CA GLY A 253 -1.17 -14.81 20.84
C GLY A 253 -1.62 -15.28 19.45
N ASP A 254 -0.72 -15.78 18.60
CA ASP A 254 -1.06 -16.11 17.20
C ASP A 254 -2.12 -17.21 17.07
N ALA A 255 -2.09 -18.21 17.96
CA ALA A 255 -3.10 -19.27 17.97
C ALA A 255 -4.45 -18.80 18.52
N TRP A 256 -4.45 -17.86 19.46
CA TRP A 256 -5.66 -17.22 19.95
C TRP A 256 -6.35 -16.40 18.86
N GLY A 257 -5.63 -15.50 18.19
CA GLY A 257 -6.18 -14.69 17.10
C GLY A 257 -6.67 -15.54 15.93
N ALA A 258 -5.95 -16.62 15.61
CA ALA A 258 -6.38 -17.56 14.57
C ALA A 258 -7.65 -18.34 14.95
N LEU A 259 -7.82 -18.70 16.23
CA LEU A 259 -9.06 -19.32 16.73
C LEU A 259 -10.24 -18.34 16.68
N VAL A 260 -10.04 -17.10 17.13
CA VAL A 260 -11.07 -16.04 17.04
C VAL A 260 -11.52 -15.85 15.60
N ASN A 261 -10.57 -15.68 14.68
CA ASN A 261 -10.84 -15.56 13.24
C ASN A 261 -11.60 -16.77 12.68
N THR A 262 -11.26 -17.99 13.12
CA THR A 262 -11.94 -19.23 12.69
C THR A 262 -13.37 -19.32 13.19
N LEU A 263 -13.61 -18.94 14.44
CA LEU A 263 -14.96 -18.92 15.00
C LEU A 263 -15.84 -17.88 14.29
N GLN A 264 -15.29 -16.71 13.94
CA GLN A 264 -16.01 -15.73 13.12
C GLN A 264 -16.32 -16.24 11.70
N ALA A 265 -15.35 -16.88 11.03
CA ALA A 265 -15.56 -17.48 9.72
C ALA A 265 -16.65 -18.57 9.75
N ALA A 266 -16.74 -19.31 10.86
CA ALA A 266 -17.79 -20.30 11.09
C ALA A 266 -19.15 -19.71 11.52
N GLY A 267 -19.27 -18.38 11.68
CA GLY A 267 -20.48 -17.72 12.17
C GLY A 267 -20.75 -17.90 13.68
N ARG A 268 -19.79 -18.44 14.44
CA ARG A 268 -19.90 -18.73 15.89
C ARG A 268 -19.43 -17.54 16.72
N TYR A 269 -20.19 -16.46 16.63
CA TYR A 269 -19.84 -15.15 17.18
C TYR A 269 -19.64 -15.14 18.70
N ASP A 270 -20.57 -15.67 19.49
CA ASP A 270 -20.50 -15.64 20.95
C ASP A 270 -19.27 -16.37 21.50
N GLU A 271 -18.86 -17.43 20.81
CA GLU A 271 -17.67 -18.19 21.16
C GLU A 271 -16.38 -17.45 20.78
N ALA A 272 -16.39 -16.69 19.70
CA ALA A 272 -15.29 -15.79 19.35
C ALA A 272 -15.09 -14.73 20.45
N VAL A 273 -16.18 -14.11 20.92
CA VAL A 273 -16.18 -13.13 22.03
C VAL A 273 -15.59 -13.76 23.30
N ALA A 274 -16.07 -14.95 23.69
CA ALA A 274 -15.54 -15.67 24.85
C ALA A 274 -14.05 -15.99 24.70
N THR A 275 -13.61 -16.36 23.49
CA THR A 275 -12.21 -16.68 23.19
C THR A 275 -11.30 -15.45 23.30
N VAL A 276 -11.74 -14.27 22.85
CA VAL A 276 -10.98 -13.02 23.04
C VAL A 276 -10.76 -12.73 24.53
N ARG A 277 -11.77 -12.91 25.38
CA ARG A 277 -11.64 -12.71 26.84
C ARG A 277 -10.58 -13.65 27.44
N GLN A 278 -10.57 -14.91 27.01
CA GLN A 278 -9.57 -15.89 27.43
C GLN A 278 -8.17 -15.51 26.93
N ALA A 279 -8.04 -15.09 25.67
CA ALA A 279 -6.78 -14.69 25.06
C ALA A 279 -6.12 -13.53 25.82
N ARG A 280 -6.91 -12.51 26.19
CA ARG A 280 -6.43 -11.34 26.95
C ARG A 280 -5.96 -11.71 28.35
N ALA A 281 -6.66 -12.63 29.03
CA ALA A 281 -6.22 -13.13 30.32
C ALA A 281 -4.91 -13.93 30.22
N ALA A 282 -4.69 -14.64 29.12
CA ALA A 282 -3.53 -15.50 28.91
C ALA A 282 -2.29 -14.77 28.34
N VAL A 283 -2.49 -13.73 27.53
CA VAL A 283 -1.44 -13.08 26.72
C VAL A 283 -1.35 -11.58 27.06
N PRO A 284 -0.32 -11.14 27.80
CA PRO A 284 -0.15 -9.73 28.15
C PRO A 284 0.01 -8.81 26.93
N GLY A 285 -0.92 -7.88 26.74
CA GLY A 285 -0.91 -6.95 25.61
C GLY A 285 -1.50 -7.54 24.32
N TYR A 286 -2.33 -8.58 24.41
CA TYR A 286 -3.03 -9.18 23.27
C TYR A 286 -3.75 -8.12 22.42
N GLU A 287 -4.50 -7.22 23.07
CA GLU A 287 -5.26 -6.15 22.44
C GLU A 287 -4.41 -5.15 21.66
N LYS A 288 -3.11 -5.03 21.96
CA LYS A 288 -2.18 -4.17 21.21
C LYS A 288 -1.69 -4.81 19.92
N ARG A 289 -1.79 -6.14 19.81
CA ARG A 289 -1.30 -6.93 18.66
C ARG A 289 -2.44 -7.46 17.78
N PHE A 290 -3.59 -7.76 18.38
CA PHE A 290 -4.77 -8.32 17.72
C PHE A 290 -5.95 -7.40 18.00
N LEU A 291 -6.31 -6.58 17.00
CA LEU A 291 -7.53 -5.80 17.02
C LEU A 291 -8.65 -6.63 16.37
N ASP A 292 -9.28 -7.46 17.18
CA ASP A 292 -10.37 -8.34 16.76
C ASP A 292 -11.68 -7.56 16.70
N LEU A 293 -12.00 -6.98 15.54
CA LEU A 293 -13.29 -6.35 15.25
C LEU A 293 -14.34 -7.45 15.02
N LEU A 294 -15.01 -7.88 16.09
CA LEU A 294 -16.01 -8.93 16.02
C LEU A 294 -17.32 -8.37 15.49
N TRP A 295 -17.85 -9.02 14.45
CA TRP A 295 -19.09 -8.65 13.79
C TRP A 295 -19.98 -9.88 13.59
N PRO A 296 -21.26 -9.86 14.03
CA PRO A 296 -22.17 -10.97 13.77
C PRO A 296 -22.51 -11.01 12.28
N SER A 297 -21.97 -12.02 11.59
CA SER A 297 -22.24 -12.24 10.17
C SER A 297 -22.33 -13.73 9.88
N ALA A 298 -23.52 -14.16 9.45
CA ALA A 298 -23.80 -15.56 9.14
C ALA A 298 -23.16 -15.97 7.80
N PRO A 299 -22.59 -17.19 7.68
CA PRO A 299 -22.17 -17.83 6.43
C PRO A 299 -23.17 -17.60 5.31
N ILE A 300 -22.69 -17.16 4.14
CA ILE A 300 -23.53 -17.03 2.95
C ILE A 300 -23.37 -18.34 2.20
N ALA A 301 -24.46 -19.11 2.09
CA ALA A 301 -24.42 -20.38 1.41
C ALA A 301 -24.06 -20.18 -0.06
N ALA A 302 -23.10 -20.95 -0.55
CA ALA A 302 -22.82 -21.01 -1.98
C ALA A 302 -24.07 -21.55 -2.71
N PRO A 303 -24.42 -20.99 -3.88
CA PRO A 303 -25.58 -21.41 -4.62
C PRO A 303 -25.34 -22.80 -5.23
N GLU A 304 -26.37 -23.65 -5.25
CA GLU A 304 -26.29 -25.02 -5.81
C GLU A 304 -26.13 -25.06 -7.35
N ARG A 305 -26.31 -23.93 -8.04
CA ARG A 305 -26.37 -23.85 -9.51
C ARG A 305 -25.08 -23.27 -10.09
N ALA A 306 -24.68 -23.79 -11.26
CA ALA A 306 -23.49 -23.38 -12.00
C ALA A 306 -23.40 -21.85 -12.24
N VAL A 307 -22.19 -21.35 -12.44
CA VAL A 307 -21.94 -19.94 -12.80
C VAL A 307 -22.62 -19.55 -14.12
N ASP A 308 -22.94 -18.26 -14.25
CA ASP A 308 -23.46 -17.67 -15.48
C ASP A 308 -22.33 -16.89 -16.17
N GLY A 309 -21.85 -17.40 -17.32
CA GLY A 309 -20.74 -16.83 -18.09
C GLY A 309 -20.94 -15.37 -18.51
N LYS A 310 -22.19 -14.88 -18.51
CA LYS A 310 -22.54 -13.49 -18.83
C LYS A 310 -22.74 -12.61 -17.61
N ARG A 311 -22.68 -13.15 -16.39
CA ARG A 311 -22.62 -12.37 -15.14
C ARG A 311 -21.19 -12.09 -14.77
N VAL A 312 -20.89 -10.81 -14.59
CA VAL A 312 -19.57 -10.32 -14.26
C VAL A 312 -19.64 -9.49 -12.98
N ILE A 313 -18.67 -9.68 -12.09
CA ILE A 313 -18.51 -8.81 -10.92
C ILE A 313 -17.16 -8.09 -11.03
N LEU A 314 -17.19 -6.76 -10.95
CA LEU A 314 -15.99 -5.93 -10.90
C LEU A 314 -15.76 -5.43 -9.49
N VAL A 315 -14.59 -5.70 -8.92
CA VAL A 315 -14.24 -5.39 -7.53
C VAL A 315 -13.18 -4.29 -7.50
N ASN A 316 -13.47 -3.19 -6.80
CA ASN A 316 -12.43 -2.24 -6.34
C ASN A 316 -11.88 -2.74 -5.00
N GLY A 317 -10.61 -3.14 -4.97
CA GLY A 317 -10.00 -3.79 -3.80
C GLY A 317 -9.87 -2.87 -2.59
N PHE A 318 -9.83 -3.47 -1.40
CA PHE A 318 -9.58 -2.76 -0.14
C PHE A 318 -8.18 -2.14 -0.12
N GLY A 319 -8.06 -0.85 0.14
CA GLY A 319 -6.73 -0.24 0.27
C GLY A 319 -6.70 1.27 0.47
N HIS A 320 -7.81 1.99 0.39
CA HIS A 320 -7.84 3.46 0.43
C HIS A 320 -9.10 3.98 1.13
N TYR A 321 -9.19 5.29 1.31
CA TYR A 321 -10.40 5.94 1.77
C TYR A 321 -11.57 5.66 0.80
N PRO A 322 -12.81 5.43 1.27
CA PRO A 322 -13.98 5.30 0.42
C PRO A 322 -14.12 6.50 -0.52
N SER A 323 -13.83 6.30 -1.81
CA SER A 323 -14.05 7.27 -2.87
C SER A 323 -14.62 6.53 -4.08
N ILE A 324 -15.60 7.12 -4.75
CA ILE A 324 -16.22 6.51 -5.93
C ILE A 324 -15.13 6.35 -7.02
N PRO A 325 -14.80 5.11 -7.45
CA PRO A 325 -13.79 4.86 -8.48
C PRO A 325 -14.39 5.07 -9.87
N LEU A 326 -13.61 5.57 -10.83
CA LEU A 326 -14.06 5.72 -12.22
C LEU A 326 -13.88 4.43 -13.06
N GLY A 327 -12.84 3.64 -12.78
CA GLY A 327 -12.42 2.56 -13.68
C GLY A 327 -13.47 1.46 -13.87
N ILE A 328 -14.06 0.92 -12.80
CA ILE A 328 -15.02 -0.18 -12.91
C ILE A 328 -16.41 0.27 -13.42
N PRO A 329 -16.93 1.49 -13.11
CA PRO A 329 -18.10 2.06 -13.80
C PRO A 329 -17.96 2.21 -15.31
N LEU A 330 -16.77 2.62 -15.79
CA LEU A 330 -16.50 2.72 -17.23
C LEU A 330 -16.55 1.35 -17.91
N ILE A 331 -15.93 0.33 -17.30
CA ILE A 331 -15.96 -1.05 -17.83
C ILE A 331 -17.38 -1.59 -17.81
N LYS A 332 -18.16 -1.35 -16.74
CA LYS A 332 -19.58 -1.74 -16.67
C LYS A 332 -20.38 -1.14 -17.82
N GLY A 333 -20.37 0.19 -17.97
CA GLY A 333 -21.07 0.86 -19.07
C GLY A 333 -20.65 0.35 -20.45
N TYR A 334 -19.35 0.10 -20.64
CA TYR A 334 -18.83 -0.47 -21.89
C TYR A 334 -19.36 -1.87 -22.19
N VAL A 335 -19.24 -2.78 -21.21
CA VAL A 335 -19.61 -4.20 -21.38
C VAL A 335 -21.11 -4.37 -21.54
N GLU A 336 -21.94 -3.65 -20.79
CA GLU A 336 -23.40 -3.78 -20.88
C GLU A 336 -23.96 -3.13 -22.15
N GLU A 337 -23.35 -2.06 -22.67
CA GLU A 337 -23.80 -1.43 -23.93
C GLU A 337 -23.30 -2.19 -25.16
N LYS A 338 -22.04 -2.64 -25.18
CA LYS A 338 -21.43 -3.27 -26.36
C LYS A 338 -21.50 -4.79 -26.36
N GLY A 339 -21.60 -5.42 -25.19
CA GLY A 339 -21.66 -6.87 -25.05
C GLY A 339 -23.08 -7.41 -24.96
N GLU A 340 -23.44 -8.33 -25.85
CA GLU A 340 -24.82 -8.85 -25.90
C GLU A 340 -25.14 -9.74 -24.68
N GLY A 341 -26.08 -9.29 -23.85
CA GLY A 341 -26.63 -10.06 -22.74
C GLY A 341 -25.72 -10.20 -21.53
N TYR A 342 -24.61 -9.44 -21.47
CA TYR A 342 -23.79 -9.33 -20.27
C TYR A 342 -24.50 -8.49 -19.21
N ARG A 343 -24.28 -8.87 -17.95
CA ARG A 343 -24.69 -8.08 -16.78
C ARG A 343 -23.50 -7.93 -15.86
N VAL A 344 -23.18 -6.70 -15.51
CA VAL A 344 -22.04 -6.34 -14.69
C VAL A 344 -22.52 -5.72 -13.38
N THR A 345 -22.00 -6.22 -12.27
CA THR A 345 -22.18 -5.62 -10.95
C THR A 345 -20.84 -5.09 -10.44
N CYS A 346 -20.79 -3.83 -10.03
CA CYS A 346 -19.61 -3.25 -9.39
C CYS A 346 -19.69 -3.38 -7.86
N LEU A 347 -18.57 -3.69 -7.24
CA LEU A 347 -18.42 -3.80 -5.78
C LEU A 347 -17.21 -2.98 -5.32
N ASP A 348 -17.44 -1.92 -4.55
CA ASP A 348 -16.38 -1.20 -3.84
C ASP A 348 -16.24 -1.71 -2.41
N VAL A 349 -15.15 -2.43 -2.15
CA VAL A 349 -14.90 -3.01 -0.83
C VAL A 349 -14.58 -1.94 0.21
N ASN A 350 -13.96 -0.81 -0.18
CA ASN A 350 -13.64 0.27 0.75
C ASN A 350 -14.94 0.87 1.32
N ALA A 351 -15.85 1.28 0.44
CA ALA A 351 -17.13 1.86 0.82
C ALA A 351 -17.99 0.87 1.60
N LEU A 352 -18.12 -0.36 1.09
CA LEU A 352 -18.96 -1.37 1.71
C LEU A 352 -18.51 -1.72 3.14
N ARG A 353 -17.20 -1.90 3.34
CA ARG A 353 -16.68 -2.33 4.65
C ARG A 353 -16.67 -1.18 5.64
N PHE A 354 -16.34 0.03 5.19
CA PHE A 354 -16.32 1.20 6.05
C PHE A 354 -17.74 1.61 6.48
N ASP A 355 -18.72 1.58 5.57
CA ASP A 355 -20.14 1.80 5.90
C ASP A 355 -20.70 0.72 6.83
N ALA A 356 -20.42 -0.57 6.56
CA ALA A 356 -20.83 -1.64 7.46
C ALA A 356 -20.26 -1.47 8.87
N LEU A 357 -19.00 -1.04 9.00
CA LEU A 357 -18.39 -0.76 10.30
C LEU A 357 -18.98 0.49 10.97
N PHE A 358 -19.33 1.52 10.21
CA PHE A 358 -20.03 2.67 10.76
C PHE A 358 -21.41 2.25 11.32
N GLN A 359 -22.20 1.50 10.54
CA GLN A 359 -23.50 0.98 10.98
C GLN A 359 -23.36 0.07 12.22
N ALA A 360 -22.27 -0.68 12.28
CA ALA A 360 -21.90 -1.49 13.44
C ALA A 360 -21.72 -0.67 14.71
N LEU A 361 -21.00 0.43 14.59
CA LEU A 361 -20.77 1.38 15.67
C LEU A 361 -22.07 2.08 16.04
N GLU A 362 -22.83 2.57 15.07
CA GLU A 362 -24.10 3.27 15.29
C GLU A 362 -25.11 2.38 16.05
N SER A 363 -25.23 1.11 15.65
CA SER A 363 -26.18 0.15 16.23
C SER A 363 -25.70 -0.64 17.45
N GLU A 364 -24.48 -0.38 17.94
CA GLU A 364 -23.89 -1.09 19.09
C GLU A 364 -23.71 -2.61 18.90
N THR A 365 -23.55 -3.03 17.65
CA THR A 365 -23.39 -4.45 17.28
C THR A 365 -21.92 -4.88 17.08
N LEU A 366 -20.98 -3.93 17.12
CA LEU A 366 -19.53 -4.18 17.13
C LEU A 366 -19.01 -4.49 18.53
N HIS A 367 -18.26 -5.58 18.70
CA HIS A 367 -17.57 -5.91 19.96
C HIS A 367 -16.07 -6.07 19.68
N PRO A 368 -15.14 -5.30 20.30
CA PRO A 368 -15.25 -4.30 21.37
C PRO A 368 -15.63 -2.89 20.89
N SER A 369 -16.05 -2.03 21.84
CA SER A 369 -16.27 -0.60 21.63
C SER A 369 -14.99 0.21 21.90
N PHE A 370 -14.97 1.50 21.53
CA PHE A 370 -13.88 2.43 21.86
C PHE A 370 -14.40 3.49 22.83
N GLY A 371 -13.53 3.98 23.73
CA GLY A 371 -13.90 5.10 24.62
C GLY A 371 -14.42 6.33 23.87
N ASP A 372 -13.92 6.54 22.64
CA ASP A 372 -14.29 7.64 21.75
C ASP A 372 -15.43 7.27 20.76
N ARG A 373 -16.15 6.15 20.96
CA ARG A 373 -17.19 5.67 20.02
C ARG A 373 -18.20 6.76 19.67
N ALA A 374 -18.75 7.45 20.66
CA ALA A 374 -19.76 8.48 20.44
C ALA A 374 -19.23 9.62 19.57
N GLU A 375 -17.96 9.98 19.72
CA GLU A 375 -17.29 11.00 18.90
C GLU A 375 -17.09 10.51 17.47
N PHE A 376 -16.73 9.23 17.26
CA PHE A 376 -16.61 8.65 15.93
C PHE A 376 -17.96 8.55 15.21
N VAL A 377 -19.02 8.13 15.92
CA VAL A 377 -20.37 8.09 15.36
C VAL A 377 -20.81 9.51 15.00
N ALA A 378 -20.63 10.50 15.88
CA ALA A 378 -20.98 11.88 15.58
C ALA A 378 -20.24 12.43 14.34
N ALA A 379 -18.92 12.21 14.26
CA ALA A 379 -18.11 12.66 13.13
C ALA A 379 -18.53 11.98 11.81
N ALA A 380 -18.76 10.67 11.85
CA ALA A 380 -19.14 9.92 10.66
C ALA A 380 -20.58 10.19 10.22
N THR A 381 -21.52 10.40 11.14
CA THR A 381 -22.86 10.91 10.84
C THR A 381 -22.79 12.30 10.20
N LEU A 382 -21.97 13.21 10.74
CA LEU A 382 -21.78 14.53 10.13
C LEU A 382 -21.28 14.46 8.68
N PHE A 383 -20.28 13.61 8.41
CA PHE A 383 -19.73 13.48 7.06
C PHE A 383 -20.61 12.67 6.11
N ARG A 384 -21.42 11.74 6.63
CA ARG A 384 -22.40 10.99 5.82
C ARG A 384 -23.64 11.82 5.46
N ASP A 385 -24.19 12.53 6.44
CA ASP A 385 -25.52 13.14 6.34
C ASP A 385 -25.48 14.68 6.24
N GLY A 386 -24.33 15.31 6.52
CA GLY A 386 -24.14 16.76 6.44
C GLY A 386 -24.68 17.53 7.65
N GLY A 387 -24.86 18.84 7.47
CA GLY A 387 -25.39 19.76 8.48
C GLY A 387 -24.56 21.04 8.62
N PRO A 388 -25.01 22.02 9.44
CA PRO A 388 -24.31 23.30 9.60
C PRO A 388 -22.84 23.16 10.05
N GLU A 389 -22.57 22.19 10.93
CA GLU A 389 -21.22 21.89 11.44
C GLU A 389 -20.25 21.41 10.34
N PHE A 390 -20.75 20.84 9.24
CA PHE A 390 -19.92 20.41 8.11
C PHE A 390 -19.26 21.62 7.42
N HIS A 391 -19.96 22.75 7.41
CA HIS A 391 -19.48 23.97 6.77
C HIS A 391 -18.70 24.88 7.73
N GLU A 392 -18.91 24.76 9.05
CA GLU A 392 -18.21 25.52 10.08
C GLU A 392 -16.77 25.00 10.28
N PRO A 393 -15.70 25.79 10.00
CA PRO A 393 -14.33 25.26 9.98
C PRO A 393 -13.86 24.61 11.28
N ALA A 394 -14.19 25.21 12.43
CA ALA A 394 -13.76 24.72 13.73
C ALA A 394 -14.51 23.45 14.15
N ALA A 395 -15.80 23.32 13.81
CA ALA A 395 -16.54 22.08 14.06
C ALA A 395 -16.08 20.96 13.13
N TYR A 396 -15.93 21.26 11.84
CA TYR A 396 -15.43 20.33 10.84
C TYR A 396 -14.06 19.75 11.23
N ASP A 397 -13.09 20.57 11.63
CA ASP A 397 -11.75 20.11 12.01
C ASP A 397 -11.78 19.15 13.23
N ARG A 398 -12.57 19.49 14.26
CA ARG A 398 -12.76 18.63 15.44
C ARG A 398 -13.29 17.25 15.06
N HIS A 399 -14.30 17.19 14.20
CA HIS A 399 -14.86 15.92 13.73
C HIS A 399 -13.90 15.19 12.79
N LEU A 400 -13.20 15.91 11.92
CA LEU A 400 -12.26 15.33 10.96
C LEU A 400 -11.09 14.63 11.65
N GLU A 401 -10.53 15.22 12.69
CA GLU A 401 -9.47 14.57 13.46
C GLU A 401 -9.94 13.22 14.03
N ARG A 402 -11.16 13.16 14.56
CA ARG A 402 -11.76 11.92 15.11
C ARG A 402 -12.03 10.91 14.00
N PHE A 403 -12.57 11.37 12.90
CA PHE A 403 -12.87 10.53 11.75
C PHE A 403 -11.60 9.93 11.13
N ILE A 404 -10.53 10.71 10.95
CA ILE A 404 -9.26 10.24 10.39
C ILE A 404 -8.60 9.22 11.33
N LYS A 405 -8.66 9.41 12.65
CA LYS A 405 -8.17 8.42 13.61
C LYS A 405 -8.92 7.10 13.46
N PHE A 406 -10.23 7.15 13.33
CA PHE A 406 -11.07 5.97 13.13
C PHE A 406 -10.80 5.27 11.78
N PHE A 407 -10.75 6.02 10.68
CA PHE A 407 -10.40 5.49 9.36
C PHE A 407 -9.01 4.83 9.38
N SER A 408 -8.02 5.50 9.97
CA SER A 408 -6.66 4.96 10.07
C SER A 408 -6.64 3.63 10.84
N LEU A 409 -7.42 3.51 11.92
CA LEU A 409 -7.54 2.27 12.68
C LEU A 409 -8.13 1.15 11.82
N PHE A 410 -9.23 1.44 11.12
CA PHE A 410 -9.89 0.48 10.23
C PHE A 410 -8.96 0.02 9.12
N PHE A 411 -8.30 0.96 8.45
CA PHE A 411 -7.36 0.71 7.38
C PHE A 411 -6.18 -0.14 7.85
N GLU A 412 -5.48 0.29 8.89
CA GLU A 412 -4.32 -0.42 9.43
C GLU A 412 -4.68 -1.80 9.95
N ASN A 413 -5.84 -1.97 10.59
CA ASN A 413 -6.28 -3.29 11.04
C ASN A 413 -6.54 -4.22 9.86
N GLY A 414 -7.29 -3.76 8.85
CA GLY A 414 -7.55 -4.52 7.63
C GLY A 414 -6.25 -4.93 6.93
N MET A 415 -5.35 -3.96 6.72
CA MET A 415 -4.05 -4.17 6.09
C MET A 415 -3.15 -5.10 6.89
N SER A 416 -3.11 -4.96 8.21
CA SER A 416 -2.35 -5.84 9.08
C SER A 416 -2.84 -7.29 9.01
N GLN A 417 -4.16 -7.50 8.98
CA GLN A 417 -4.73 -8.86 8.87
C GLN A 417 -4.45 -9.48 7.50
N THR A 418 -4.66 -8.74 6.40
CA THR A 418 -4.41 -9.25 5.04
C THR A 418 -2.93 -9.50 4.77
N ARG A 419 -2.03 -8.58 5.15
CA ARG A 419 -0.57 -8.77 5.01
C ARG A 419 -0.07 -10.00 5.79
N ARG A 420 -0.60 -10.25 7.00
CA ARG A 420 -0.28 -11.46 7.78
C ARG A 420 -0.78 -12.74 7.11
N GLY A 421 -1.99 -12.72 6.56
CA GLY A 421 -2.58 -13.85 5.84
C GLY A 421 -1.77 -14.23 4.60
N ASP A 422 -1.25 -13.24 3.88
CA ASP A 422 -0.45 -13.44 2.67
C ASP A 422 1.01 -13.85 2.98
N GLY A 423 1.67 -13.20 3.94
CA GLY A 423 3.12 -13.34 4.15
C GLY A 423 3.60 -14.07 5.41
N ALA A 424 2.75 -14.26 6.44
CA ALA A 424 3.18 -14.73 7.77
C ALA A 424 2.59 -16.07 8.21
N GLY A 425 1.77 -16.70 7.37
CA GLY A 425 1.17 -18.01 7.67
C GLY A 425 -0.07 -17.96 8.58
N ALA A 426 -0.59 -16.77 8.93
CA ALA A 426 -1.89 -16.64 9.59
C ALA A 426 -3.03 -17.11 8.67
N PRO A 427 -4.17 -17.59 9.19
CA PRO A 427 -5.34 -17.92 8.37
C PRO A 427 -5.87 -16.72 7.58
N ILE A 428 -6.54 -16.97 6.45
CA ILE A 428 -7.25 -15.94 5.69
C ILE A 428 -8.24 -15.22 6.63
N PRO A 429 -8.34 -13.88 6.63
CA PRO A 429 -9.28 -13.19 7.49
C PRO A 429 -10.74 -13.55 7.17
N TRP A 430 -11.57 -13.76 8.19
CA TRP A 430 -12.97 -14.18 8.04
C TRP A 430 -13.80 -13.26 7.14
N TRP A 431 -13.46 -11.97 7.10
CA TRP A 431 -14.18 -10.98 6.31
C TRP A 431 -13.81 -11.04 4.83
N VAL A 432 -12.59 -11.46 4.48
CA VAL A 432 -12.23 -11.78 3.09
C VAL A 432 -13.04 -13.00 2.61
N ILE A 433 -13.23 -13.98 3.50
CA ILE A 433 -14.11 -15.13 3.23
C ILE A 433 -15.56 -14.67 3.02
N ARG A 434 -16.06 -13.77 3.87
CA ARG A 434 -17.40 -13.19 3.76
C ARG A 434 -17.60 -12.46 2.42
N ASP A 435 -16.62 -11.67 2.00
CA ASP A 435 -16.65 -10.97 0.72
C ASP A 435 -16.69 -11.96 -0.45
N ALA A 436 -15.86 -13.01 -0.41
CA ALA A 436 -15.84 -14.06 -1.42
C ALA A 436 -17.17 -14.84 -1.49
N GLU A 437 -17.74 -15.23 -0.35
CA GLU A 437 -19.03 -15.94 -0.30
C GLU A 437 -20.17 -15.09 -0.88
N ARG A 438 -20.19 -13.78 -0.60
CA ARG A 438 -21.14 -12.84 -1.22
C ARG A 438 -20.98 -12.76 -2.73
N ILE A 439 -19.75 -12.66 -3.23
CA ILE A 439 -19.47 -12.63 -4.67
C ILE A 439 -19.93 -13.93 -5.34
N VAL A 440 -19.65 -15.08 -4.72
CA VAL A 440 -20.08 -16.40 -5.25
C VAL A 440 -21.59 -16.55 -5.24
N ALA A 441 -22.30 -15.99 -4.25
CA ALA A 441 -23.76 -16.04 -4.17
C ALA A 441 -24.47 -15.41 -5.39
N GLU A 442 -23.83 -14.45 -6.05
CA GLU A 442 -24.33 -13.80 -7.27
C GLU A 442 -24.15 -14.63 -8.55
N ARG A 443 -23.41 -15.75 -8.47
CA ARG A 443 -23.11 -16.71 -9.54
C ARG A 443 -22.37 -16.11 -10.75
N PRO A 444 -21.30 -15.32 -10.56
CA PRO A 444 -20.55 -14.75 -11.68
C PRO A 444 -19.78 -15.83 -12.43
N GLY A 445 -19.75 -15.75 -13.76
CA GLY A 445 -18.79 -16.50 -14.57
C GLY A 445 -17.39 -15.88 -14.51
N VAL A 446 -17.32 -14.55 -14.34
CA VAL A 446 -16.07 -13.79 -14.31
C VAL A 446 -16.08 -12.80 -13.15
N VAL A 447 -14.96 -12.74 -12.42
CA VAL A 447 -14.70 -11.71 -11.41
C VAL A 447 -13.46 -10.91 -11.84
N GLY A 448 -13.66 -9.63 -12.13
CA GLY A 448 -12.61 -8.67 -12.40
C GLY A 448 -12.17 -7.96 -11.11
N ILE A 449 -10.89 -7.94 -10.78
CA ILE A 449 -10.34 -7.26 -9.61
C ILE A 449 -9.46 -6.09 -10.09
N SER A 450 -9.93 -4.88 -9.83
CA SER A 450 -9.23 -3.65 -10.17
C SER A 450 -8.24 -3.28 -9.06
N VAL A 451 -6.97 -3.14 -9.43
CA VAL A 451 -5.86 -2.74 -8.56
C VAL A 451 -5.20 -1.50 -9.15
N THR A 452 -5.36 -0.39 -8.43
CA THR A 452 -4.73 0.89 -8.77
C THR A 452 -3.45 1.09 -7.97
N TYR A 453 -3.44 0.67 -6.70
CA TYR A 453 -2.35 0.92 -5.76
C TYR A 453 -1.83 -0.36 -5.11
N THR A 454 -0.56 -0.36 -4.71
CA THR A 454 0.12 -1.52 -4.10
C THR A 454 -0.56 -2.02 -2.83
N ASP A 455 -1.16 -1.14 -2.03
CA ASP A 455 -1.85 -1.54 -0.79
C ASP A 455 -3.11 -2.38 -1.04
N GLN A 456 -3.67 -2.38 -2.25
CA GLN A 456 -4.81 -3.24 -2.58
C GLN A 456 -4.42 -4.70 -2.78
N ILE A 457 -3.13 -4.98 -2.97
CA ILE A 457 -2.63 -6.30 -3.37
C ILE A 457 -2.88 -7.39 -2.32
N PRO A 458 -2.53 -7.23 -1.01
CA PRO A 458 -2.76 -8.27 -0.01
C PRO A 458 -4.21 -8.74 0.06
N TYR A 459 -5.17 -7.81 0.02
CA TYR A 459 -6.58 -8.15 0.00
C TYR A 459 -6.96 -8.88 -1.28
N SER A 460 -6.60 -8.32 -2.44
CA SER A 460 -6.97 -8.85 -3.75
C SER A 460 -6.47 -10.28 -4.00
N LEU A 461 -5.27 -10.63 -3.54
CA LEU A 461 -4.76 -12.00 -3.63
C LEU A 461 -5.54 -12.97 -2.75
N LEU A 462 -5.79 -12.58 -1.49
CA LEU A 462 -6.55 -13.43 -0.56
C LEU A 462 -7.99 -13.62 -1.04
N LEU A 463 -8.59 -12.57 -1.61
CA LEU A 463 -9.91 -12.66 -2.24
C LEU A 463 -9.88 -13.66 -3.41
N ALA A 464 -8.97 -13.50 -4.36
CA ALA A 464 -8.84 -14.39 -5.52
C ALA A 464 -8.62 -15.86 -5.11
N ARG A 465 -7.70 -16.10 -4.17
CA ARG A 465 -7.44 -17.44 -3.64
C ARG A 465 -8.66 -18.04 -2.93
N THR A 466 -9.45 -17.21 -2.27
CA THR A 466 -10.68 -17.65 -1.59
C THR A 466 -11.80 -17.93 -2.60
N LEU A 467 -11.97 -17.10 -3.62
CA LEU A 467 -12.90 -17.34 -4.72
C LEU A 467 -12.61 -18.66 -5.41
N ARG A 468 -11.36 -18.89 -5.84
CA ARG A 468 -10.91 -20.14 -6.49
C ARG A 468 -11.17 -21.38 -5.62
N ARG A 469 -11.08 -21.25 -4.29
CA ARG A 469 -11.39 -22.34 -3.36
C ARG A 469 -12.89 -22.63 -3.29
N ILE A 470 -13.72 -21.59 -3.16
CA ILE A 470 -15.16 -21.75 -2.98
C ILE A 470 -15.78 -22.25 -4.29
N ASP A 471 -15.42 -21.63 -5.42
CA ASP A 471 -15.89 -22.00 -6.75
C ASP A 471 -14.74 -21.93 -7.76
N PRO A 472 -14.15 -23.07 -8.15
CA PRO A 472 -13.06 -23.11 -9.10
C PRO A 472 -13.50 -22.86 -10.54
N THR A 473 -14.80 -22.72 -10.82
CA THR A 473 -15.31 -22.47 -12.18
C THR A 473 -15.26 -20.99 -12.57
N ILE A 474 -15.21 -20.09 -11.58
CA ILE A 474 -15.10 -18.64 -11.79
C ILE A 474 -13.76 -18.31 -12.46
N ARG A 475 -13.79 -17.46 -13.49
CA ARG A 475 -12.58 -16.87 -14.08
C ARG A 475 -12.21 -15.58 -13.36
N ILE A 476 -10.97 -15.50 -12.90
CA ILE A 476 -10.45 -14.39 -12.11
C ILE A 476 -9.52 -13.55 -12.98
N VAL A 477 -9.93 -12.30 -13.21
CA VAL A 477 -9.22 -11.36 -14.07
C VAL A 477 -8.72 -10.20 -13.22
N PHE A 478 -7.43 -9.88 -13.30
CA PHE A 478 -6.89 -8.68 -12.68
C PHE A 478 -6.74 -7.55 -13.70
N GLY A 479 -6.77 -6.31 -13.24
CA GLY A 479 -6.49 -5.15 -14.08
C GLY A 479 -6.27 -3.90 -13.25
N GLY A 480 -6.04 -2.77 -13.91
CA GLY A 480 -5.83 -1.47 -13.26
C GLY A 480 -4.39 -0.96 -13.37
N GLY A 481 -4.20 0.28 -12.91
CA GLY A 481 -2.97 1.06 -13.12
C GLY A 481 -1.69 0.45 -12.54
N PHE A 482 -1.81 -0.50 -11.60
CA PHE A 482 -0.69 -1.17 -10.93
C PHE A 482 0.14 -2.06 -11.88
N PHE A 483 -0.48 -2.70 -12.87
CA PHE A 483 0.13 -3.76 -13.68
C PHE A 483 1.11 -3.31 -14.78
N LYS A 484 1.62 -2.06 -14.71
CA LYS A 484 2.47 -1.46 -15.76
C LYS A 484 3.95 -1.87 -15.66
N ALA A 485 4.47 -2.12 -14.47
CA ALA A 485 5.90 -2.32 -14.21
C ALA A 485 6.15 -3.31 -13.07
N ILE A 486 5.51 -4.48 -13.15
CA ILE A 486 5.68 -5.57 -12.17
C ILE A 486 6.30 -6.81 -12.83
N ASP A 487 6.73 -7.76 -12.02
CA ASP A 487 7.00 -9.13 -12.48
C ASP A 487 5.69 -9.82 -12.89
N MET A 488 5.33 -9.69 -14.17
CA MET A 488 4.10 -10.23 -14.72
C MET A 488 4.10 -11.76 -14.78
N GLU A 489 5.25 -12.37 -15.09
CA GLU A 489 5.36 -13.84 -15.15
C GLU A 489 5.20 -14.45 -13.75
N GLY A 490 5.86 -13.87 -12.75
CA GLY A 490 5.69 -14.27 -11.35
C GLY A 490 4.25 -14.11 -10.87
N PHE A 491 3.57 -13.03 -11.26
CA PHE A 491 2.16 -12.82 -10.92
C PHE A 491 1.23 -13.84 -11.61
N LEU A 492 1.43 -14.12 -12.89
CA LEU A 492 0.67 -15.10 -13.67
C LEU A 492 0.94 -16.56 -13.29
N ALA A 493 2.02 -16.85 -12.56
CA ALA A 493 2.34 -18.19 -12.06
C ALA A 493 1.45 -18.63 -10.88
N GLU A 494 0.76 -17.68 -10.24
CA GLU A 494 -0.15 -17.96 -9.12
C GLU A 494 -1.43 -18.67 -9.60
N ALA A 495 -1.83 -19.73 -8.89
CA ALA A 495 -2.92 -20.63 -9.31
C ALA A 495 -4.33 -20.00 -9.38
N PHE A 496 -4.47 -18.81 -8.81
CA PHE A 496 -5.74 -18.08 -8.70
C PHE A 496 -5.78 -16.85 -9.61
N VAL A 497 -4.79 -16.67 -10.50
CA VAL A 497 -4.73 -15.60 -11.50
C VAL A 497 -4.92 -16.24 -12.87
N ASP A 498 -6.06 -16.02 -13.53
CA ASP A 498 -6.29 -16.56 -14.87
C ASP A 498 -5.81 -15.60 -15.95
N TYR A 499 -6.14 -14.31 -15.80
CA TYR A 499 -5.86 -13.28 -16.79
C TYR A 499 -5.50 -11.95 -16.11
N VAL A 500 -4.71 -11.14 -16.81
CA VAL A 500 -4.49 -9.72 -16.49
C VAL A 500 -4.84 -8.89 -17.73
N VAL A 501 -5.66 -7.86 -17.55
CA VAL A 501 -5.95 -6.84 -18.58
C VAL A 501 -5.10 -5.61 -18.33
N LEU A 502 -4.26 -5.28 -19.31
CA LEU A 502 -3.31 -4.17 -19.32
C LEU A 502 -3.89 -2.98 -20.08
N ASN A 503 -3.29 -1.79 -19.88
CA ASN A 503 -3.66 -0.55 -20.57
C ASN A 503 -5.11 -0.12 -20.28
N ALA A 504 -5.80 0.44 -21.28
CA ALA A 504 -7.23 0.74 -21.22
C ALA A 504 -8.03 -0.57 -21.35
N GLY A 505 -8.77 -0.93 -20.31
CA GLY A 505 -9.32 -2.26 -20.15
C GLY A 505 -10.69 -2.50 -20.78
N GLU A 506 -11.41 -1.46 -21.19
CA GLU A 506 -12.83 -1.55 -21.58
C GLU A 506 -13.06 -2.55 -22.73
N ALA A 507 -12.41 -2.33 -23.87
CA ALA A 507 -12.53 -3.21 -25.05
C ALA A 507 -11.83 -4.57 -24.86
N ALA A 508 -10.65 -4.57 -24.21
CA ALA A 508 -9.89 -5.79 -23.96
C ALA A 508 -10.62 -6.76 -23.04
N PHE A 509 -11.28 -6.23 -22.01
CA PHE A 509 -12.06 -7.02 -21.08
C PHE A 509 -13.29 -7.60 -21.76
N LEU A 510 -14.02 -6.82 -22.57
CA LEU A 510 -15.15 -7.37 -23.35
C LEU A 510 -14.68 -8.48 -24.32
N ALA A 511 -13.60 -8.26 -25.07
CA ALA A 511 -13.06 -9.27 -25.97
C ALA A 511 -12.67 -10.56 -25.23
N LEU A 512 -12.11 -10.45 -24.02
CA LEU A 512 -11.84 -11.60 -23.15
C LEU A 512 -13.15 -12.29 -22.73
N LEU A 513 -14.16 -11.54 -22.29
CA LEU A 513 -15.47 -12.11 -21.90
C LEU A 513 -16.11 -12.90 -23.05
N GLU A 514 -16.07 -12.34 -24.27
CA GLU A 514 -16.63 -12.96 -25.47
C GLU A 514 -15.84 -14.22 -25.86
N ALA A 515 -14.50 -14.17 -25.81
CA ALA A 515 -13.65 -15.32 -26.07
C ALA A 515 -13.90 -16.46 -25.06
N LEU A 516 -14.04 -16.13 -23.78
CA LEU A 516 -14.36 -17.10 -22.72
C LEU A 516 -15.74 -17.75 -22.91
N ASN A 517 -16.75 -16.98 -23.31
CA ASN A 517 -18.12 -17.47 -23.46
C ASN A 517 -18.35 -18.23 -24.78
N SER A 518 -17.59 -17.90 -25.83
CA SER A 518 -17.63 -18.61 -27.12
C SER A 518 -16.71 -19.83 -27.19
N GLY A 519 -15.75 -19.96 -26.27
CA GLY A 519 -14.71 -20.98 -26.31
C GLY A 519 -13.66 -20.72 -27.41
N SER A 520 -13.44 -19.46 -27.79
CA SER A 520 -12.51 -19.09 -28.86
C SER A 520 -11.05 -19.40 -28.51
N GLU A 521 -10.29 -19.91 -29.48
CA GLU A 521 -8.84 -20.11 -29.39
C GLU A 521 -8.04 -18.80 -29.60
N THR A 522 -8.70 -17.68 -29.88
CA THR A 522 -8.07 -16.38 -30.24
C THR A 522 -7.60 -15.55 -29.03
N LEU A 523 -7.53 -16.12 -27.82
CA LEU A 523 -7.03 -15.42 -26.63
C LEU A 523 -5.66 -14.75 -26.84
N PRO A 524 -4.65 -15.37 -27.50
CA PRO A 524 -3.36 -14.73 -27.75
C PRO A 524 -3.42 -13.49 -28.63
N GLU A 525 -4.49 -13.33 -29.42
CA GLU A 525 -4.65 -12.23 -30.37
C GLU A 525 -5.26 -10.98 -29.71
N ILE A 526 -5.80 -11.08 -28.49
CA ILE A 526 -6.44 -9.97 -27.78
C ILE A 526 -5.39 -8.96 -27.31
N PRO A 527 -5.37 -7.72 -27.83
CA PRO A 527 -4.48 -6.68 -27.34
C PRO A 527 -4.69 -6.38 -25.86
N GLY A 528 -3.59 -6.25 -25.12
CA GLY A 528 -3.57 -5.90 -23.70
C GLY A 528 -3.87 -7.08 -22.77
N LEU A 529 -4.06 -8.29 -23.30
CA LEU A 529 -4.24 -9.48 -22.48
C LEU A 529 -2.89 -10.10 -22.08
N ALA A 530 -2.78 -10.48 -20.82
CA ALA A 530 -1.69 -11.33 -20.33
C ALA A 530 -2.25 -12.54 -19.57
N PHE A 531 -1.69 -13.72 -19.82
CA PHE A 531 -2.11 -14.97 -19.19
C PHE A 531 -1.01 -16.05 -19.26
N ARG A 532 -1.13 -17.08 -18.43
CA ARG A 532 -0.33 -18.30 -18.52
C ARG A 532 -1.17 -19.40 -19.16
N ALA A 533 -0.73 -19.90 -20.32
CA ALA A 533 -1.44 -20.94 -21.05
C ALA A 533 -1.60 -22.20 -20.17
N PRO A 534 -2.82 -22.75 -20.00
CA PRO A 534 -3.06 -23.87 -19.09
C PRO A 534 -2.27 -25.14 -19.43
N GLU A 535 -2.12 -25.44 -20.72
CA GLU A 535 -1.50 -26.69 -21.19
C GLU A 535 0.02 -26.62 -21.32
N THR A 536 0.52 -25.53 -21.91
CA THR A 536 1.96 -25.37 -22.21
C THR A 536 2.71 -24.67 -21.08
N HIS A 537 1.99 -24.04 -20.14
CA HIS A 537 2.53 -23.15 -19.12
C HIS A 537 3.30 -21.93 -19.68
N ALA A 538 3.18 -21.66 -20.98
CA ALA A 538 3.79 -20.51 -21.61
C ALA A 538 3.12 -19.21 -21.17
N PHE A 539 3.92 -18.17 -20.93
CA PHE A 539 3.42 -16.84 -20.65
C PHE A 539 3.12 -16.10 -21.95
N HIS A 540 1.91 -15.57 -22.05
CA HIS A 540 1.50 -14.65 -23.11
C HIS A 540 1.32 -13.27 -22.47
N ILE A 541 2.04 -12.27 -22.97
CA ILE A 541 1.97 -10.90 -22.46
C ILE A 541 1.88 -9.97 -23.66
N SER A 542 0.68 -9.51 -23.98
CA SER A 542 0.46 -8.55 -25.06
C SER A 542 0.90 -7.15 -24.61
N LYS A 543 1.86 -6.57 -25.34
CA LYS A 543 2.34 -5.20 -25.08
C LYS A 543 1.44 -4.14 -25.71
N ASP A 544 0.72 -4.49 -26.77
CA ASP A 544 -0.18 -3.60 -27.47
C ASP A 544 -1.47 -3.43 -26.67
N GLY A 545 -2.11 -2.27 -26.77
CA GLY A 545 -3.45 -2.04 -26.24
C GLY A 545 -4.46 -1.87 -27.38
N PHE A 546 -5.75 -2.05 -27.09
CA PHE A 546 -6.78 -1.68 -28.06
C PHE A 546 -6.70 -0.18 -28.39
N PRO A 547 -6.82 0.19 -29.67
CA PRO A 547 -7.05 1.58 -30.04
C PRO A 547 -8.36 2.07 -29.40
N VAL A 548 -8.26 3.01 -28.46
CA VAL A 548 -9.44 3.62 -27.86
C VAL A 548 -9.77 4.92 -28.60
N ASP A 549 -10.97 4.97 -29.19
CA ASP A 549 -11.64 6.22 -29.51
C ASP A 549 -12.50 6.64 -28.32
N TYR A 550 -12.05 7.68 -27.62
CA TYR A 550 -12.72 8.16 -26.43
C TYR A 550 -14.04 8.87 -26.73
N ASN A 551 -14.34 9.20 -27.98
CA ASN A 551 -15.57 9.91 -28.34
C ASN A 551 -16.76 8.98 -28.53
N THR A 552 -16.52 7.68 -28.66
CA THR A 552 -17.55 6.65 -28.90
C THR A 552 -17.73 5.67 -27.74
N GLN A 553 -16.99 5.87 -26.64
CA GLN A 553 -17.16 5.06 -25.43
C GLN A 553 -18.57 5.24 -24.84
N PRO A 554 -19.14 4.24 -24.17
CA PRO A 554 -20.29 4.46 -23.31
C PRO A 554 -19.97 5.39 -22.14
N PHE A 555 -21.00 5.92 -21.47
CA PHE A 555 -20.82 6.67 -20.23
C PHE A 555 -20.54 5.73 -19.06
N ALA A 556 -19.86 6.23 -18.04
CA ALA A 556 -19.68 5.48 -16.79
C ALA A 556 -21.03 5.20 -16.11
N ASP A 557 -21.24 3.97 -15.67
CA ASP A 557 -22.45 3.58 -14.94
C ASP A 557 -22.16 3.42 -13.43
N PHE A 558 -22.72 4.33 -12.63
CA PHE A 558 -22.58 4.35 -11.17
C PHE A 558 -23.78 3.76 -10.41
N SER A 559 -24.69 3.04 -11.09
CA SER A 559 -25.92 2.51 -10.49
C SER A 559 -25.73 1.56 -9.30
N ASP A 560 -24.58 0.88 -9.21
CA ASP A 560 -24.25 -0.02 -8.09
C ASP A 560 -23.59 0.70 -6.89
N PHE A 561 -23.34 2.01 -6.98
CA PHE A 561 -22.60 2.76 -5.97
C PHE A 561 -23.55 3.49 -5.04
N ALA A 562 -23.62 3.06 -3.77
CA ALA A 562 -24.46 3.69 -2.76
C ALA A 562 -23.82 5.01 -2.26
N PRO A 563 -24.37 6.19 -2.59
CA PRO A 563 -23.74 7.49 -2.30
C PRO A 563 -23.37 7.71 -0.83
N LYS A 564 -24.24 7.30 0.09
CA LYS A 564 -24.02 7.48 1.54
C LYS A 564 -22.84 6.68 2.09
N ALA A 565 -22.41 5.61 1.41
CA ALA A 565 -21.27 4.79 1.85
C ALA A 565 -19.90 5.50 1.65
N TYR A 566 -19.89 6.67 1.03
CA TYR A 566 -18.69 7.46 0.74
C TYR A 566 -18.43 8.60 1.73
N PHE A 567 -19.27 8.73 2.77
CA PHE A 567 -19.07 9.69 3.87
C PHE A 567 -18.83 11.12 3.39
N VAL A 568 -19.56 11.52 2.35
CA VAL A 568 -19.66 12.90 1.89
C VAL A 568 -21.16 13.22 1.77
N PRO A 569 -21.66 14.37 2.26
CA PRO A 569 -23.11 14.63 2.32
C PRO A 569 -23.77 14.62 0.95
N ASP A 570 -23.07 15.22 -0.03
CA ASP A 570 -23.43 15.23 -1.43
C ASP A 570 -22.39 14.40 -2.21
N PRO A 571 -22.79 13.35 -2.96
CA PRO A 571 -21.85 12.50 -3.67
C PRO A 571 -21.06 13.26 -4.74
N VAL A 572 -19.77 12.94 -4.84
CA VAL A 572 -18.85 13.50 -5.82
C VAL A 572 -18.53 12.44 -6.88
N TYR A 573 -18.95 12.69 -8.12
CA TYR A 573 -18.76 11.73 -9.21
C TYR A 573 -17.52 12.05 -10.05
N PRO A 574 -16.66 11.06 -10.32
CA PRO A 574 -15.50 11.29 -11.16
C PRO A 574 -15.90 11.36 -12.64
N VAL A 575 -15.30 12.31 -13.35
CA VAL A 575 -15.41 12.46 -14.81
C VAL A 575 -14.02 12.63 -15.41
N LEU A 576 -13.86 12.21 -16.66
CA LEU A 576 -12.58 12.26 -17.36
C LEU A 576 -12.75 13.05 -18.65
N SER A 577 -12.02 14.14 -18.81
CA SER A 577 -12.02 14.92 -20.05
C SER A 577 -10.93 14.45 -21.02
N SER A 578 -9.83 13.90 -20.51
CA SER A 578 -8.65 13.51 -21.26
C SER A 578 -7.86 12.46 -20.51
N ARG A 579 -7.07 11.66 -21.25
CA ARG A 579 -6.11 10.69 -20.70
C ARG A 579 -4.69 11.11 -21.06
N GLY A 580 -3.81 11.04 -20.07
CA GLY A 580 -2.42 11.49 -20.15
C GLY A 580 -2.28 12.98 -19.90
N CYS A 581 -1.03 13.47 -19.97
CA CYS A 581 -0.70 14.87 -19.76
C CYS A 581 -0.30 15.53 -21.10
N TYR A 582 -0.73 16.76 -21.39
CA TYR A 582 -0.27 17.47 -22.60
C TYR A 582 1.21 17.88 -22.52
N TRP A 583 1.76 18.01 -21.31
CA TRP A 583 3.11 18.50 -21.09
C TRP A 583 4.19 17.44 -21.36
N ARG A 584 4.07 16.24 -20.75
CA ARG A 584 4.91 15.06 -21.01
C ARG A 584 6.43 15.21 -20.82
N ARG A 585 6.90 16.29 -20.19
CA ARG A 585 8.34 16.50 -19.97
C ARG A 585 8.80 16.46 -18.53
N CYS A 586 7.88 16.42 -17.55
CA CYS A 586 8.27 16.38 -16.15
C CYS A 586 9.23 15.21 -15.90
N THR A 587 10.43 15.49 -15.42
CA THR A 587 11.52 14.52 -15.37
C THR A 587 11.27 13.38 -14.38
N PHE A 588 10.36 13.60 -13.42
CA PHE A 588 9.98 12.65 -12.38
C PHE A 588 8.67 11.90 -12.59
N CYS A 589 7.89 12.25 -13.62
CA CYS A 589 6.49 11.83 -13.68
C CYS A 589 6.29 10.74 -14.73
N ASN A 590 5.70 9.60 -14.36
CA ASN A 590 5.38 8.53 -15.30
C ASN A 590 3.96 8.65 -15.91
N HIS A 591 3.19 9.70 -15.59
CA HIS A 591 1.83 9.88 -16.11
C HIS A 591 1.79 9.94 -17.64
N PHE A 592 2.82 10.47 -18.30
CA PHE A 592 2.87 10.45 -19.77
C PHE A 592 3.02 9.03 -20.32
N ALA A 593 3.72 8.14 -19.62
CA ALA A 593 3.91 6.74 -20.01
C ALA A 593 2.66 5.89 -19.76
N SER A 594 1.78 6.31 -18.84
CA SER A 594 0.57 5.57 -18.43
C SER A 594 -0.42 5.23 -19.56
N TYR A 595 -0.37 5.96 -20.68
CA TYR A 595 -1.17 5.72 -21.89
C TYR A 595 -0.32 5.79 -23.17
N ALA A 596 0.78 5.04 -23.18
CA ALA A 596 1.69 4.91 -24.33
C ALA A 596 2.28 6.24 -24.82
N GLY A 597 2.53 7.20 -23.92
CA GLY A 597 3.13 8.49 -24.31
C GLY A 597 2.17 9.47 -24.99
N THR A 598 0.89 9.12 -25.13
CA THR A 598 -0.09 9.92 -25.86
C THR A 598 -0.95 10.78 -24.94
N TYR A 599 -1.25 12.00 -25.39
CA TYR A 599 -2.30 12.83 -24.78
C TYR A 599 -3.52 12.77 -25.68
N LYS A 600 -4.62 12.22 -25.16
CA LYS A 600 -5.85 12.04 -25.93
C LYS A 600 -7.01 12.69 -25.19
N THR A 601 -7.82 13.43 -25.93
CA THR A 601 -8.94 14.20 -25.37
C THR A 601 -10.28 13.69 -25.87
N GLN A 602 -11.27 13.71 -25.00
CA GLN A 602 -12.68 13.59 -25.39
C GLN A 602 -13.18 14.89 -26.05
N ALA A 603 -14.17 14.76 -26.91
CA ALA A 603 -14.98 15.87 -27.41
C ALA A 603 -15.68 16.54 -26.22
N VAL A 604 -15.76 17.87 -26.25
CA VAL A 604 -16.19 18.65 -25.08
C VAL A 604 -17.69 18.50 -24.82
N ASP A 605 -18.48 18.51 -25.89
CA ASP A 605 -19.92 18.22 -25.89
C ASP A 605 -20.22 16.85 -25.28
N ARG A 606 -19.42 15.83 -25.59
CA ARG A 606 -19.53 14.51 -24.99
C ARG A 606 -19.27 14.53 -23.47
N VAL A 607 -18.19 15.17 -23.02
CA VAL A 607 -17.85 15.26 -21.58
C VAL A 607 -19.01 15.90 -20.81
N VAL A 608 -19.56 17.00 -21.34
CA VAL A 608 -20.69 17.68 -20.72
C VAL A 608 -21.98 16.86 -20.82
N ALA A 609 -22.18 16.11 -21.91
CA ALA A 609 -23.29 15.17 -22.03
C ALA A 609 -23.22 14.03 -21.00
N GLU A 610 -22.03 13.54 -20.68
CA GLU A 610 -21.83 12.54 -19.60
C GLU A 610 -22.16 13.14 -18.23
N MET A 611 -21.69 14.36 -17.94
CA MET A 611 -22.06 15.07 -16.71
C MET A 611 -23.58 15.28 -16.60
N LYS A 612 -24.20 15.70 -17.70
CA LYS A 612 -25.66 15.88 -17.79
C LYS A 612 -26.40 14.57 -17.57
N HIS A 613 -25.93 13.47 -18.17
CA HIS A 613 -26.50 12.15 -17.97
C HIS A 613 -26.44 11.73 -16.50
N GLN A 614 -25.31 11.95 -15.82
CA GLN A 614 -25.18 11.67 -14.39
C GLN A 614 -26.07 12.58 -13.53
N GLN A 615 -26.24 13.86 -13.91
CA GLN A 615 -27.18 14.76 -13.25
C GLN A 615 -28.63 14.28 -13.39
N GLU A 616 -29.04 13.84 -14.58
CA GLU A 616 -30.40 13.36 -14.87
C GLU A 616 -30.72 12.01 -14.24
N THR A 617 -29.74 11.09 -14.18
CA THR A 617 -29.95 9.72 -13.68
C THR A 617 -29.69 9.55 -12.19
N LEU A 618 -28.75 10.32 -11.63
CA LEU A 618 -28.29 10.17 -10.24
C LEU A 618 -28.56 11.42 -9.39
N GLY A 619 -28.99 12.54 -9.99
CA GLY A 619 -29.06 13.82 -9.30
C GLY A 619 -27.69 14.41 -8.99
N ALA A 620 -26.64 14.00 -9.71
CA ALA A 620 -25.27 14.44 -9.50
C ALA A 620 -25.12 15.96 -9.63
N LYS A 621 -24.55 16.59 -8.61
CA LYS A 621 -24.20 18.03 -8.61
C LYS A 621 -22.71 18.28 -8.44
N LEU A 622 -22.00 17.37 -7.77
CA LEU A 622 -20.59 17.52 -7.47
C LEU A 622 -19.77 16.56 -8.31
N PHE A 623 -18.70 17.08 -8.91
CA PHE A 623 -17.84 16.31 -9.80
C PHE A 623 -16.36 16.50 -9.45
N THR A 624 -15.55 15.51 -9.84
CA THR A 624 -14.10 15.64 -9.87
C THR A 624 -13.58 15.27 -11.25
N PHE A 625 -12.75 16.15 -11.82
CA PHE A 625 -12.01 15.80 -13.02
C PHE A 625 -10.77 14.99 -12.63
N VAL A 626 -10.79 13.70 -12.94
CA VAL A 626 -9.69 12.76 -12.63
C VAL A 626 -8.62 12.69 -13.71
N ASP A 627 -8.63 13.66 -14.64
CA ASP A 627 -7.57 13.90 -15.61
C ASP A 627 -6.22 14.10 -14.92
N GLU A 628 -5.14 13.60 -15.53
CA GLU A 628 -3.79 13.88 -15.01
C GLU A 628 -3.43 15.36 -15.10
N MET A 629 -3.92 16.06 -16.14
CA MET A 629 -3.68 17.49 -16.34
C MET A 629 -4.61 18.10 -17.39
N ILE A 630 -5.34 19.16 -17.04
CA ILE A 630 -6.17 19.93 -17.98
C ILE A 630 -5.51 21.29 -18.28
N SER A 631 -5.49 21.69 -19.56
CA SER A 631 -4.96 23.01 -20.00
C SER A 631 -6.00 24.12 -19.86
N ALA A 632 -5.56 25.38 -19.69
CA ALA A 632 -6.43 26.55 -19.58
C ALA A 632 -7.40 26.67 -20.78
N LYS A 633 -6.89 26.45 -22.00
CA LYS A 633 -7.71 26.45 -23.23
C LYS A 633 -8.79 25.37 -23.22
N ARG A 634 -8.53 24.21 -22.62
CA ARG A 634 -9.52 23.13 -22.53
C ARG A 634 -10.57 23.45 -21.47
N PHE A 635 -10.16 23.99 -20.32
CA PHE A 635 -11.10 24.50 -19.31
C PHE A 635 -12.05 25.55 -19.89
N TRP A 636 -11.55 26.49 -20.70
CA TRP A 636 -12.41 27.47 -21.39
C TRP A 636 -13.52 26.78 -22.19
N LYS A 637 -13.18 25.76 -22.99
CA LYS A 637 -14.15 25.05 -23.83
C LYS A 637 -15.17 24.28 -22.99
N ILE A 638 -14.70 23.51 -21.99
CA ILE A 638 -15.57 22.75 -21.08
C ILE A 638 -16.52 23.71 -20.36
N SER A 639 -15.98 24.81 -19.81
CA SER A 639 -16.77 25.82 -19.10
C SER A 639 -17.81 26.47 -20.01
N THR A 640 -17.44 26.77 -21.26
CA THR A 640 -18.38 27.34 -22.25
C THR A 640 -19.53 26.37 -22.53
N GLU A 641 -19.25 25.08 -22.69
CA GLU A 641 -20.28 24.08 -22.97
C GLU A 641 -21.17 23.81 -21.75
N ILE A 642 -20.61 23.73 -20.54
CA ILE A 642 -21.39 23.62 -19.29
C ILE A 642 -22.39 24.78 -19.18
N LEU A 643 -21.94 26.01 -19.42
CA LEU A 643 -22.79 27.20 -19.38
C LEU A 643 -23.83 27.21 -20.49
N ALA A 644 -23.46 26.80 -21.71
CA ALA A 644 -24.39 26.73 -22.85
C ALA A 644 -25.52 25.73 -22.62
N GLN A 645 -25.24 24.62 -21.93
CA GLN A 645 -26.20 23.58 -21.59
C GLN A 645 -26.97 23.87 -20.29
N GLY A 646 -26.57 24.89 -19.53
CA GLY A 646 -27.23 25.28 -18.27
C GLY A 646 -27.12 24.25 -17.16
N LEU A 647 -25.99 23.54 -17.06
CA LEU A 647 -25.76 22.54 -16.01
C LEU A 647 -25.58 23.21 -14.63
N ASP A 648 -26.22 22.64 -13.60
CA ASP A 648 -26.09 23.05 -12.19
C ASP A 648 -25.06 22.14 -11.51
N VAL A 649 -23.78 22.45 -11.69
CA VAL A 649 -22.67 21.59 -11.25
C VAL A 649 -21.59 22.37 -10.52
N HIS A 650 -20.89 21.68 -9.63
CA HIS A 650 -19.66 22.16 -9.00
C HIS A 650 -18.57 21.12 -9.12
N TYR A 651 -17.32 21.55 -9.34
CA TYR A 651 -16.22 20.62 -9.49
C TYR A 651 -14.89 21.14 -8.97
N TYR A 652 -13.98 20.19 -8.70
CA TYR A 652 -12.55 20.46 -8.66
C TYR A 652 -11.82 19.71 -9.77
N ALA A 653 -10.62 20.19 -10.10
CA ALA A 653 -9.79 19.60 -11.15
C ALA A 653 -8.29 19.76 -10.85
N LEU A 654 -7.46 19.05 -11.61
CA LEU A 654 -6.00 19.16 -11.55
C LEU A 654 -5.47 19.98 -12.72
N ALA A 655 -4.57 20.91 -12.42
CA ALA A 655 -3.97 21.79 -13.41
C ALA A 655 -2.54 22.20 -13.04
N LYS A 656 -1.87 22.88 -13.98
CA LYS A 656 -0.54 23.46 -13.79
C LYS A 656 -0.68 24.98 -13.77
N PRO A 657 -0.04 25.69 -12.83
CA PRO A 657 -0.22 27.14 -12.71
C PRO A 657 0.61 27.89 -13.76
N THR A 658 0.14 27.88 -15.01
CA THR A 658 0.79 28.53 -16.16
C THR A 658 0.11 29.86 -16.50
N ARG A 659 0.86 30.84 -17.02
CA ARG A 659 0.38 32.22 -17.27
C ARG A 659 -0.81 32.32 -18.24
N ASP A 660 -1.10 31.26 -19.00
CA ASP A 660 -2.27 31.15 -19.88
C ASP A 660 -3.60 30.99 -19.12
N PHE A 661 -3.59 30.77 -17.80
CA PHE A 661 -4.75 30.98 -16.94
C PHE A 661 -4.98 32.48 -16.74
N THR A 662 -5.61 33.11 -17.73
CA THR A 662 -6.01 34.53 -17.68
C THR A 662 -7.19 34.74 -16.74
N PRO A 663 -7.43 35.98 -16.26
CA PRO A 663 -8.63 36.30 -15.48
C PRO A 663 -9.92 35.87 -16.18
N GLU A 664 -10.05 36.07 -17.50
CA GLU A 664 -11.27 35.71 -18.23
C GLU A 664 -11.53 34.19 -18.24
N ILE A 665 -10.47 33.37 -18.28
CA ILE A 665 -10.60 31.91 -18.20
C ILE A 665 -11.00 31.49 -16.79
N LEU A 666 -10.34 32.04 -15.77
CA LEU A 666 -10.59 31.69 -14.37
C LEU A 666 -12.00 32.12 -13.91
N ASP A 667 -12.46 33.31 -14.31
CA ASP A 667 -13.83 33.76 -14.03
C ASP A 667 -14.86 32.84 -14.70
N LYS A 668 -14.61 32.41 -15.95
CA LYS A 668 -15.48 31.46 -16.66
C LYS A 668 -15.51 30.09 -16.01
N MET A 669 -14.36 29.61 -15.57
CA MET A 669 -14.26 28.35 -14.84
C MET A 669 -15.11 28.40 -13.59
N HIS A 670 -15.02 29.49 -12.81
CA HIS A 670 -15.83 29.69 -11.62
C HIS A 670 -17.33 29.75 -11.94
N GLU A 671 -17.72 30.52 -12.97
CA GLU A 671 -19.10 30.62 -13.45
C GLU A 671 -19.66 29.25 -13.84
N ALA A 672 -18.88 28.42 -14.52
CA ALA A 672 -19.21 27.07 -14.91
C ALA A 672 -19.12 26.03 -13.77
N GLY A 673 -18.86 26.46 -12.53
CA GLY A 673 -18.90 25.58 -11.36
C GLY A 673 -17.54 25.13 -10.80
N CYS A 674 -16.41 25.58 -11.35
CA CYS A 674 -15.10 25.29 -10.75
C CYS A 674 -15.00 25.97 -9.37
N ARG A 675 -14.73 25.17 -8.33
CA ARG A 675 -14.59 25.67 -6.94
C ARG A 675 -13.18 25.52 -6.41
N ALA A 676 -12.44 24.51 -6.88
CA ALA A 676 -11.06 24.31 -6.48
C ALA A 676 -10.20 23.77 -7.64
N VAL A 677 -8.93 24.13 -7.61
CA VAL A 677 -7.92 23.55 -8.49
C VAL A 677 -6.75 23.05 -7.66
N TYR A 678 -6.35 21.81 -7.92
CA TYR A 678 -5.10 21.24 -7.47
C TYR A 678 -4.00 21.60 -8.46
N TRP A 679 -3.16 22.53 -8.06
CA TRP A 679 -2.02 23.01 -8.81
C TRP A 679 -0.81 22.12 -8.56
N GLY A 680 -0.33 21.45 -9.61
CA GLY A 680 0.98 20.79 -9.60
C GLY A 680 2.09 21.85 -9.62
N LEU A 681 2.36 22.46 -8.46
CA LEU A 681 3.36 23.52 -8.25
C LEU A 681 4.76 22.93 -8.04
N GLU A 682 4.84 21.87 -7.21
CA GLU A 682 6.00 21.07 -6.82
C GLU A 682 7.09 21.78 -6.01
N SER A 683 7.49 22.99 -6.40
CA SER A 683 8.55 23.76 -5.73
C SER A 683 8.36 25.27 -5.93
N GLY A 684 8.88 26.07 -5.01
CA GLY A 684 9.02 27.52 -5.19
C GLY A 684 10.43 27.95 -5.63
N SER A 685 11.37 27.00 -5.78
CA SER A 685 12.72 27.25 -6.32
C SER A 685 12.72 27.13 -7.84
N GLU A 686 13.14 28.20 -8.53
CA GLU A 686 13.33 28.21 -9.99
C GLU A 686 14.30 27.12 -10.45
N ARG A 687 15.35 26.86 -9.67
CA ARG A 687 16.36 25.84 -10.00
C ARG A 687 15.75 24.45 -9.97
N VAL A 688 14.96 24.13 -8.93
CA VAL A 688 14.30 22.82 -8.80
C VAL A 688 13.22 22.65 -9.87
N LEU A 689 12.40 23.67 -10.13
CA LEU A 689 11.40 23.65 -11.21
C LEU A 689 12.02 23.42 -12.60
N ALA A 690 13.21 24.01 -12.85
CA ALA A 690 13.97 23.79 -14.08
C ALA A 690 14.48 22.35 -14.19
N LEU A 691 15.03 21.77 -13.10
CA LEU A 691 15.44 20.36 -13.06
C LEU A 691 14.28 19.40 -13.27
N MET A 692 13.10 19.75 -12.77
CA MET A 692 11.88 18.99 -12.98
C MET A 692 11.35 19.08 -14.43
N ASP A 693 11.81 20.04 -15.24
CA ASP A 693 11.18 20.47 -16.50
C ASP A 693 9.65 20.58 -16.33
N LYS A 694 9.22 21.32 -15.31
CA LYS A 694 7.80 21.36 -14.92
C LYS A 694 6.97 22.22 -15.88
N GLY A 695 7.57 23.24 -16.49
CA GLY A 695 6.93 24.15 -17.45
C GLY A 695 6.16 25.31 -16.84
N ASN A 696 6.21 25.47 -15.52
CA ASN A 696 5.88 26.71 -14.82
C ASN A 696 7.15 27.24 -14.14
N ASP A 697 7.12 28.52 -13.81
CA ASP A 697 8.12 29.23 -13.00
C ASP A 697 7.42 29.83 -11.76
N ALA A 698 8.18 30.28 -10.77
CA ALA A 698 7.63 30.75 -9.50
C ALA A 698 6.80 32.04 -9.72
N GLU A 699 7.32 33.01 -10.47
CA GLU A 699 6.60 34.27 -10.74
C GLU A 699 5.25 34.03 -11.44
N GLY A 700 5.23 33.19 -12.47
CA GLY A 700 4.00 32.83 -13.20
C GLY A 700 3.02 32.10 -12.30
N SER A 701 3.53 31.21 -11.44
CA SER A 701 2.70 30.47 -10.49
C SER A 701 2.05 31.42 -9.48
N GLU A 702 2.80 32.39 -8.94
CA GLU A 702 2.28 33.43 -8.04
C GLU A 702 1.17 34.26 -8.69
N ILE A 703 1.37 34.67 -9.95
CA ILE A 703 0.33 35.40 -10.71
C ILE A 703 -0.95 34.57 -10.85
N VAL A 704 -0.84 33.28 -11.18
CA VAL A 704 -2.00 32.40 -11.38
C VAL A 704 -2.72 32.12 -10.07
N LEU A 705 -1.99 31.85 -8.98
CA LEU A 705 -2.58 31.62 -7.66
C LEU A 705 -3.39 32.85 -7.23
N ARG A 706 -2.83 34.06 -7.36
CA ARG A 706 -3.56 35.30 -7.05
C ARG A 706 -4.83 35.45 -7.91
N ARG A 707 -4.72 35.34 -9.23
CA ARG A 707 -5.87 35.47 -10.15
C ARG A 707 -6.95 34.43 -9.88
N SER A 708 -6.56 33.19 -9.63
CA SER A 708 -7.49 32.09 -9.34
C SER A 708 -8.24 32.38 -8.04
N SER A 709 -7.54 32.89 -7.03
CA SER A 709 -8.15 33.35 -5.79
C SER A 709 -9.14 34.50 -6.01
N GLU A 710 -8.77 35.51 -6.78
CA GLU A 710 -9.64 36.65 -7.13
C GLU A 710 -10.90 36.22 -7.89
N ALA A 711 -10.78 35.20 -8.75
CA ALA A 711 -11.91 34.61 -9.47
C ALA A 711 -12.89 33.84 -8.55
N GLY A 712 -12.49 33.52 -7.32
CA GLY A 712 -13.27 32.72 -6.37
C GLY A 712 -12.89 31.23 -6.34
N ILE A 713 -11.81 30.84 -7.02
CA ILE A 713 -11.34 29.45 -7.06
C ILE A 713 -10.34 29.22 -5.92
N ARG A 714 -10.51 28.10 -5.23
CA ARG A 714 -9.66 27.66 -4.12
C ARG A 714 -8.41 26.98 -4.66
N ASN A 715 -7.26 27.34 -4.11
CA ASN A 715 -5.96 26.89 -4.58
C ASN A 715 -5.38 25.84 -3.64
N HIS A 716 -5.27 24.62 -4.15
CA HIS A 716 -4.65 23.48 -3.47
C HIS A 716 -3.33 23.21 -4.18
N CYS A 717 -2.20 23.17 -3.48
CA CYS A 717 -0.89 23.04 -4.11
C CYS A 717 -0.24 21.69 -3.80
N PHE A 718 0.17 20.94 -4.81
CA PHE A 718 1.06 19.79 -4.64
C PHE A 718 2.52 20.25 -4.54
N MET A 719 3.27 19.67 -3.61
CA MET A 719 4.67 19.98 -3.33
C MET A 719 5.50 18.71 -3.18
N ILE A 720 6.71 18.73 -3.72
CA ILE A 720 7.69 17.64 -3.63
C ILE A 720 8.91 18.14 -2.87
N ILE A 721 9.26 17.47 -1.79
CA ILE A 721 10.42 17.79 -0.95
C ILE A 721 11.52 16.75 -1.16
N GLY A 722 12.76 17.18 -1.31
CA GLY A 722 13.93 16.33 -1.51
C GLY A 722 14.09 15.81 -2.95
N PHE A 723 13.73 16.63 -3.95
CA PHE A 723 14.08 16.30 -5.34
C PHE A 723 15.60 16.10 -5.46
N PRO A 724 16.12 15.17 -6.28
CA PRO A 724 17.56 14.92 -6.37
C PRO A 724 18.36 16.21 -6.64
N THR A 725 19.40 16.44 -5.84
CA THR A 725 20.22 17.67 -5.76
C THR A 725 19.53 18.93 -5.18
N GLU A 726 18.30 18.85 -4.66
CA GLU A 726 17.68 19.96 -3.92
C GLU A 726 18.56 20.36 -2.72
N THR A 727 18.82 21.66 -2.60
CA THR A 727 19.65 22.22 -1.52
C THR A 727 18.78 22.84 -0.44
N ARG A 728 19.41 23.20 0.69
CA ARG A 728 18.70 23.91 1.75
C ARG A 728 18.14 25.25 1.30
N ASP A 729 18.87 25.97 0.45
CA ASP A 729 18.45 27.28 0.00
C ASP A 729 17.25 27.18 -0.96
N ASP A 730 17.17 26.13 -1.80
CA ASP A 730 15.98 25.88 -2.62
C ASP A 730 14.73 25.60 -1.78
N LEU A 731 14.91 24.86 -0.67
CA LEU A 731 13.82 24.59 0.26
C LEU A 731 13.40 25.88 0.98
N ARG A 732 14.34 26.75 1.34
CA ARG A 732 14.04 28.09 1.89
C ARG A 732 13.28 28.96 0.89
N ASP A 733 13.67 28.96 -0.38
CA ASP A 733 12.96 29.67 -1.44
C ASP A 733 11.51 29.18 -1.56
N THR A 734 11.32 27.86 -1.46
CA THR A 734 9.99 27.24 -1.44
C THR A 734 9.16 27.65 -0.23
N ILE A 735 9.73 27.64 0.98
CA ILE A 735 9.05 28.08 2.21
C ILE A 735 8.67 29.57 2.09
N ALA A 736 9.60 30.40 1.65
CA ALA A 736 9.36 31.82 1.44
C ALA A 736 8.30 32.07 0.35
N PHE A 737 8.24 31.23 -0.69
CA PHE A 737 7.21 31.27 -1.74
C PHE A 737 5.83 31.01 -1.16
N MET A 738 5.68 29.95 -0.37
CA MET A 738 4.39 29.64 0.22
C MET A 738 3.98 30.68 1.26
N HIS A 739 4.92 31.18 2.07
CA HIS A 739 4.63 32.19 3.08
C HIS A 739 4.08 33.49 2.48
N ARG A 740 4.75 34.03 1.44
CA ARG A 740 4.31 35.29 0.79
C ARG A 740 3.01 35.14 0.01
N ASN A 741 2.71 33.93 -0.47
CA ASN A 741 1.48 33.60 -1.21
C ASN A 741 0.35 33.03 -0.33
N SER A 742 0.51 33.03 0.99
CA SER A 742 -0.44 32.45 1.95
C SER A 742 -1.86 33.01 1.85
N ALA A 743 -2.01 34.28 1.46
CA ALA A 743 -3.32 34.88 1.22
C ALA A 743 -4.08 34.27 0.03
N TYR A 744 -3.40 33.53 -0.84
CA TYR A 744 -3.94 32.95 -2.07
C TYR A 744 -3.88 31.43 -2.11
N VAL A 745 -3.48 30.77 -1.02
CA VAL A 745 -3.36 29.30 -0.97
C VAL A 745 -4.24 28.79 0.15
N ASP A 746 -5.08 27.78 -0.14
CA ASP A 746 -6.05 27.24 0.82
C ASP A 746 -5.56 25.93 1.46
N GLN A 747 -4.75 25.14 0.74
CA GLN A 747 -4.19 23.89 1.24
C GLN A 747 -2.90 23.55 0.48
N ILE A 748 -2.00 22.85 1.16
CA ILE A 748 -0.77 22.33 0.57
C ILE A 748 -0.70 20.84 0.87
N LEU A 749 -0.45 20.03 -0.16
CA LEU A 749 -0.25 18.59 -0.06
C LEU A 749 1.21 18.30 -0.42
N ALA A 750 2.00 17.98 0.60
CA ALA A 750 3.44 17.76 0.45
C ALA A 750 3.84 16.30 0.73
N GLY A 751 4.60 15.74 -0.20
CA GLY A 751 5.29 14.45 -0.06
C GLY A 751 6.79 14.62 -0.25
N HIS A 752 7.57 13.62 0.17
CA HIS A 752 8.96 13.56 -0.25
C HIS A 752 9.05 12.93 -1.65
N PHE A 753 10.11 13.23 -2.38
CA PHE A 753 10.35 12.68 -3.70
C PHE A 753 10.52 11.15 -3.64
N VAL A 754 9.78 10.45 -4.51
CA VAL A 754 9.92 9.02 -4.75
C VAL A 754 10.39 8.83 -6.18
N LEU A 755 11.42 8.00 -6.38
CA LEU A 755 11.93 7.67 -7.71
C LEU A 755 11.03 6.60 -8.33
N GLU A 756 10.45 6.88 -9.49
CA GLU A 756 9.58 5.93 -10.17
C GLU A 756 10.25 5.35 -11.43
N PRO A 757 10.19 4.03 -11.68
CA PRO A 757 10.66 3.42 -12.93
C PRO A 757 10.00 4.04 -14.17
N GLY A 758 10.76 4.15 -15.26
CA GLY A 758 10.28 4.66 -16.55
C GLY A 758 10.12 6.18 -16.61
N THR A 759 10.70 6.90 -15.65
CA THR A 759 10.78 8.36 -15.65
C THR A 759 12.14 8.82 -16.17
N PRO A 760 12.24 10.01 -16.81
CA PRO A 760 13.53 10.52 -17.29
C PRO A 760 14.64 10.54 -16.22
N ILE A 761 14.29 10.84 -14.97
CA ILE A 761 15.23 10.85 -13.83
C ILE A 761 15.67 9.45 -13.40
N HIS A 762 14.79 8.46 -13.50
CA HIS A 762 15.15 7.06 -13.26
C HIS A 762 16.03 6.49 -14.37
N ASP A 763 15.74 6.83 -15.64
CA ASP A 763 16.42 6.27 -16.80
C ASP A 763 17.78 6.92 -17.06
N ARG A 764 17.99 8.15 -16.55
CA ARG A 764 19.26 8.88 -16.63
C ARG A 764 19.67 9.42 -15.25
N PRO A 765 19.90 8.54 -14.26
CA PRO A 765 20.08 8.96 -12.86
C PRO A 765 21.27 9.89 -12.67
N HIS A 766 22.37 9.68 -13.41
CA HIS A 766 23.56 10.51 -13.32
C HIS A 766 23.33 11.97 -13.79
N ASP A 767 22.41 12.21 -14.73
CA ASP A 767 22.08 13.57 -15.19
C ASP A 767 21.46 14.43 -14.07
N PHE A 768 20.90 13.78 -13.04
CA PHE A 768 20.23 14.39 -11.90
C PHE A 768 21.01 14.21 -10.61
N GLY A 769 22.30 13.89 -10.69
CA GLY A 769 23.13 13.65 -9.51
C GLY A 769 22.59 12.50 -8.66
N ILE A 770 22.16 11.41 -9.27
CA ILE A 770 21.89 10.16 -8.56
C ILE A 770 23.08 9.22 -8.79
N ARG A 771 23.78 8.90 -7.70
CA ARG A 771 24.96 8.04 -7.67
C ARG A 771 24.61 6.57 -7.89
N LYS A 772 23.47 6.15 -7.32
CA LYS A 772 23.06 4.75 -7.24
C LYS A 772 21.54 4.67 -7.22
N VAL A 773 21.00 3.78 -8.03
CA VAL A 773 19.60 3.35 -7.98
C VAL A 773 19.59 1.90 -7.49
N TYR A 774 18.70 1.57 -6.57
CA TYR A 774 18.56 0.22 -6.06
C TYR A 774 17.08 -0.11 -5.86
N TYR A 775 16.74 -1.38 -6.06
CA TYR A 775 15.38 -1.84 -5.89
C TYR A 775 15.24 -2.47 -4.51
N ARG A 776 14.17 -2.12 -3.80
CA ARG A 776 13.73 -2.75 -2.57
C ARG A 776 12.46 -3.50 -2.89
N ARG A 777 12.46 -4.79 -2.62
CA ARG A 777 11.27 -5.58 -2.86
C ARG A 777 10.07 -5.12 -2.02
N SER A 778 8.91 -5.10 -2.67
CA SER A 778 7.58 -4.91 -2.10
C SER A 778 6.76 -6.22 -2.20
N LEU A 779 5.51 -6.15 -1.75
CA LEU A 779 4.55 -7.25 -1.87
C LEU A 779 4.43 -7.73 -3.33
N CYS A 780 4.22 -9.04 -3.50
CA CYS A 780 4.07 -9.70 -4.81
C CYS A 780 5.25 -9.58 -5.78
N GLY A 781 6.47 -9.41 -5.27
CA GLY A 781 7.64 -9.29 -6.15
C GLY A 781 7.69 -7.95 -6.89
N GLY A 782 6.83 -6.99 -6.54
CA GLY A 782 7.03 -5.60 -6.95
C GLY A 782 8.31 -5.04 -6.32
N PHE A 783 8.81 -3.93 -6.86
CA PHE A 783 9.98 -3.24 -6.33
C PHE A 783 9.64 -1.77 -6.08
N LEU A 784 9.91 -1.30 -4.86
CA LEU A 784 10.10 0.12 -4.58
C LEU A 784 11.50 0.51 -5.03
N VAL A 785 11.66 1.68 -5.62
CA VAL A 785 12.96 2.17 -6.04
C VAL A 785 13.53 3.10 -4.97
N GLY A 786 14.69 2.72 -4.43
CA GLY A 786 15.54 3.60 -3.65
C GLY A 786 16.67 4.17 -4.51
N PHE A 787 17.26 5.25 -4.03
CA PHE A 787 18.35 5.93 -4.72
C PHE A 787 19.22 6.72 -3.75
N GLU A 788 20.50 6.90 -4.10
CA GLU A 788 21.45 7.73 -3.36
C GLU A 788 21.78 8.98 -4.19
N PRO A 789 21.40 10.20 -3.75
CA PRO A 789 21.74 11.43 -4.46
C PRO A 789 23.17 11.91 -4.13
N ASP A 790 23.81 12.56 -5.10
CA ASP A 790 24.93 13.49 -4.98
C ASP A 790 24.40 14.83 -4.43
N GLY A 791 23.94 14.83 -3.19
CA GLY A 791 23.23 15.97 -2.64
C GLY A 791 23.27 16.04 -1.11
N TRP A 792 22.88 17.21 -0.61
CA TRP A 792 22.83 17.48 0.84
C TRP A 792 21.66 16.78 1.54
N ILE A 793 20.52 16.63 0.87
CA ILE A 793 19.32 15.98 1.43
C ILE A 793 19.27 14.53 0.96
N ASP A 794 19.42 13.59 1.89
CA ASP A 794 19.11 12.17 1.65
C ASP A 794 17.61 11.89 1.80
N GLN A 795 17.14 10.73 1.34
CA GLN A 795 15.71 10.41 1.39
C GLN A 795 15.12 10.41 2.82
N PRO A 796 15.77 9.85 3.85
CA PRO A 796 15.26 9.93 5.22
C PRO A 796 15.12 11.37 5.72
N THR A 797 16.07 12.25 5.39
CA THR A 797 16.01 13.67 5.75
C THR A 797 14.90 14.38 4.98
N ALA A 798 14.74 14.10 3.68
CA ALA A 798 13.64 14.63 2.88
C ALA A 798 12.27 14.24 3.43
N ALA A 799 12.07 12.97 3.76
CA ALA A 799 10.85 12.46 4.39
C ALA A 799 10.57 13.19 5.71
N ARG A 800 11.60 13.34 6.55
CA ARG A 800 11.51 14.08 7.81
C ARG A 800 11.16 15.56 7.62
N TYR A 801 11.77 16.23 6.65
CA TYR A 801 11.47 17.62 6.32
C TYR A 801 10.04 17.78 5.80
N ALA A 802 9.59 16.88 4.92
CA ALA A 802 8.20 16.88 4.45
C ALA A 802 7.21 16.75 5.61
N GLU A 803 7.50 15.90 6.61
CA GLU A 803 6.67 15.77 7.82
C GLU A 803 6.67 17.03 8.68
N VAL A 804 7.85 17.62 8.95
CA VAL A 804 7.94 18.87 9.74
C VAL A 804 7.22 20.02 9.04
N LEU A 805 7.39 20.17 7.73
CA LEU A 805 6.70 21.20 6.95
C LEU A 805 5.19 20.99 6.96
N ARG A 806 4.73 19.74 6.81
CA ARG A 806 3.31 19.40 6.92
C ARG A 806 2.75 19.88 8.25
N ASP A 807 3.30 19.37 9.36
CA ASP A 807 2.74 19.56 10.70
C ASP A 807 2.85 21.00 11.24
N HIS A 808 3.90 21.74 10.86
CA HIS A 808 4.22 23.03 11.49
C HIS A 808 4.09 24.24 10.56
N PHE A 809 3.79 24.03 9.28
CA PHE A 809 3.68 25.13 8.31
C PHE A 809 2.52 24.94 7.33
N PHE A 810 2.54 23.88 6.51
CA PHE A 810 1.57 23.65 5.43
C PHE A 810 0.15 23.42 5.94
N ASP A 811 -0.02 22.67 7.03
CA ASP A 811 -1.34 22.41 7.62
C ASP A 811 -1.99 23.67 8.23
N LEU A 812 -1.21 24.74 8.44
CA LEU A 812 -1.69 26.02 8.95
C LEU A 812 -2.35 26.88 7.85
N PHE A 813 -2.27 26.49 6.57
CA PHE A 813 -2.92 27.24 5.48
C PHE A 813 -4.43 27.04 5.47
N SER A 814 -4.92 25.90 5.94
CA SER A 814 -6.36 25.61 5.96
C SER A 814 -7.01 26.00 7.29
N PRO A 815 -8.13 26.73 7.28
CA PRO A 815 -8.91 26.99 8.48
C PRO A 815 -9.61 25.74 9.02
N ARG A 816 -9.79 24.71 8.18
CA ARG A 816 -10.40 23.41 8.49
C ARG A 816 -9.40 22.38 9.03
N GLY A 817 -8.18 22.86 9.30
CA GLY A 817 -7.13 22.12 9.96
C GLY A 817 -6.40 21.14 9.04
N ARG A 818 -5.57 20.33 9.70
CA ARG A 818 -4.48 19.56 9.11
C ARG A 818 -4.92 18.53 8.08
N TYR A 819 -6.07 17.91 8.28
CA TYR A 819 -6.50 16.79 7.44
C TYR A 819 -7.46 17.20 6.32
N PHE A 820 -7.77 18.49 6.17
CA PHE A 820 -8.72 18.92 5.16
C PHE A 820 -8.20 18.57 3.75
N GLY A 821 -9.05 17.94 2.93
CA GLY A 821 -8.65 17.31 1.67
C GLY A 821 -8.28 15.83 1.80
N THR A 822 -8.40 15.26 3.00
CA THR A 822 -8.40 13.81 3.25
C THR A 822 -9.69 13.48 4.01
N PRO A 823 -10.82 13.25 3.32
CA PRO A 823 -10.97 12.88 1.90
C PRO A 823 -10.96 14.08 0.95
N ARG A 824 -10.60 13.84 -0.31
CA ARG A 824 -10.55 14.89 -1.34
C ARG A 824 -11.94 15.32 -1.76
N GLU A 825 -12.94 14.47 -1.61
CA GLU A 825 -14.32 14.69 -2.02
C GLU A 825 -14.95 15.81 -1.16
N HIS A 826 -14.52 15.94 0.09
CA HIS A 826 -14.98 17.01 0.98
C HIS A 826 -14.61 18.40 0.46
N ILE A 827 -13.58 18.53 -0.37
CA ILE A 827 -13.11 19.80 -0.95
C ILE A 827 -14.26 20.49 -1.67
N VAL A 828 -14.82 19.82 -2.68
CA VAL A 828 -15.87 20.41 -3.52
C VAL A 828 -17.18 20.50 -2.76
N ALA A 829 -17.51 19.53 -1.88
CA ALA A 829 -18.71 19.59 -1.05
C ALA A 829 -18.73 20.81 -0.11
N VAL A 830 -17.57 21.15 0.45
CA VAL A 830 -17.41 22.36 1.28
C VAL A 830 -17.48 23.62 0.42
N TYR A 831 -16.65 23.71 -0.63
CA TYR A 831 -16.51 24.94 -1.39
C TYR A 831 -17.69 25.25 -2.32
N ALA A 832 -18.48 24.26 -2.72
CA ALA A 832 -19.73 24.44 -3.45
C ALA A 832 -20.69 25.43 -2.75
N ASN A 833 -20.64 25.50 -1.43
CA ASN A 833 -21.52 26.32 -0.61
C ASN A 833 -20.90 27.66 -0.18
N GLU A 834 -19.67 27.96 -0.59
CA GLU A 834 -18.98 29.20 -0.24
C GLU A 834 -19.18 30.25 -1.35
N PRO A 835 -19.75 31.43 -1.04
CA PRO A 835 -19.87 32.52 -2.01
C PRO A 835 -18.51 32.99 -2.53
N LYS A 836 -18.48 33.48 -3.78
CA LYS A 836 -17.30 34.17 -4.32
C LYS A 836 -16.92 35.33 -3.39
N GLY A 837 -15.63 35.45 -3.09
CA GLY A 837 -15.11 36.46 -2.16
C GLY A 837 -15.16 36.08 -0.67
N THR A 838 -15.57 34.85 -0.33
CA THR A 838 -15.47 34.33 1.05
C THR A 838 -14.05 34.51 1.58
N PRO A 839 -13.85 35.25 2.69
CA PRO A 839 -12.52 35.53 3.23
C PRO A 839 -11.74 34.25 3.52
N ARG A 840 -10.45 34.28 3.21
CA ARG A 840 -9.50 33.23 3.58
C ARG A 840 -9.00 33.53 4.99
N PRO A 841 -9.32 32.72 6.01
CA PRO A 841 -8.90 33.02 7.37
C PRO A 841 -7.38 32.92 7.46
N GLY A 842 -6.72 34.04 7.76
CA GLY A 842 -5.29 34.05 8.02
C GLY A 842 -5.01 33.42 9.38
N LYS A 843 -4.38 32.24 9.41
CA LYS A 843 -3.71 31.77 10.63
C LYS A 843 -2.34 32.47 10.71
N PRO A 844 -1.87 32.82 11.92
CA PRO A 844 -0.50 33.29 12.07
C PRO A 844 0.44 32.17 11.62
N LEU A 845 1.17 32.41 10.53
CA LEU A 845 2.18 31.49 10.02
C LEU A 845 3.53 31.80 10.69
N PRO A 846 4.35 30.77 10.99
CA PRO A 846 5.74 30.99 11.34
C PRO A 846 6.48 31.66 10.17
N THR A 847 7.41 32.55 10.49
CA THR A 847 8.29 33.16 9.51
C THR A 847 9.16 32.10 8.82
N PRO A 848 9.64 32.33 7.58
CA PRO A 848 10.52 31.38 6.90
C PRO A 848 11.75 30.97 7.74
N ASP A 849 12.35 31.90 8.49
CA ASP A 849 13.50 31.63 9.38
C ASP A 849 13.13 30.80 10.62
N GLU A 850 11.88 30.90 11.09
CA GLU A 850 11.38 30.01 12.14
C GLU A 850 11.17 28.60 11.59
N VAL A 851 10.52 28.46 10.43
CA VAL A 851 10.32 27.16 9.77
C VAL A 851 11.66 26.47 9.49
N ASP A 852 12.63 27.23 8.96
CA ASP A 852 13.98 26.74 8.70
C ASP A 852 14.62 26.14 9.95
N ARG A 853 14.58 26.85 11.09
CA ARG A 853 15.10 26.33 12.37
C ARG A 853 14.37 25.08 12.86
N MET A 854 13.08 24.92 12.55
CA MET A 854 12.32 23.72 12.95
C MET A 854 12.80 22.46 12.23
N LEU A 855 13.26 22.59 10.98
CA LEU A 855 13.74 21.46 10.19
C LEU A 855 14.95 20.78 10.85
N ASP A 856 15.77 21.48 11.61
CA ASP A 856 16.97 20.91 12.25
C ASP A 856 16.71 20.32 13.64
N ASP A 857 15.47 20.38 14.14
CA ASP A 857 15.09 19.82 15.44
C ASP A 857 14.53 18.39 15.28
N PRO A 858 15.30 17.34 15.63
CA PRO A 858 14.84 15.95 15.52
C PRO A 858 13.68 15.63 16.48
N LYS A 859 13.37 16.49 17.47
CA LYS A 859 12.25 16.29 18.40
C LYS A 859 10.91 16.79 17.84
N ARG A 860 10.89 17.50 16.70
CA ARG A 860 9.69 18.13 16.12
C ARG A 860 8.93 17.29 15.11
N VAL A 861 9.45 16.11 14.74
CA VAL A 861 8.65 15.12 14.04
C VAL A 861 7.59 14.66 15.03
N ALA A 862 6.33 15.04 14.82
CA ALA A 862 5.27 14.45 15.59
C ALA A 862 5.33 12.95 15.29
N LYS A 863 5.63 12.13 16.31
CA LYS A 863 5.24 10.73 16.22
C LYS A 863 3.74 10.79 16.06
N VAL A 864 3.23 10.53 14.85
CA VAL A 864 1.82 10.20 14.71
C VAL A 864 1.64 9.07 15.70
N LYS A 865 0.98 9.37 16.82
CA LYS A 865 0.64 8.38 17.84
C LYS A 865 -0.44 7.53 17.21
N THR A 866 -0.05 6.68 16.28
CA THR A 866 -0.91 5.60 15.84
C THR A 866 -1.12 4.74 17.08
N PHE A 867 -2.39 4.48 17.41
CA PHE A 867 -2.81 3.52 18.43
C PHE A 867 -2.70 3.91 19.93
N ASP A 868 -2.93 5.18 20.30
CA ASP A 868 -3.36 5.50 21.69
C ASP A 868 -4.91 5.42 21.79
N LEU A 869 -5.50 4.31 21.32
CA LEU A 869 -6.90 3.99 21.63
C LEU A 869 -6.91 2.91 22.72
N ASP A 870 -7.71 3.14 23.76
CA ASP A 870 -8.02 2.15 24.79
C ASP A 870 -9.35 1.48 24.41
N PRO A 871 -9.35 0.42 23.58
CA PRO A 871 -10.57 -0.33 23.30
C PRO A 871 -11.20 -0.80 24.61
N ILE A 872 -12.48 -0.50 24.78
CA ILE A 872 -13.31 -0.95 25.90
C ILE A 872 -14.00 -2.22 25.42
N TRP A 873 -13.50 -3.35 25.91
CA TRP A 873 -13.94 -4.69 25.50
C TRP A 873 -15.07 -5.23 26.34
#